data_AF-A0A9K3LYE3-F1
#
_entry.id   AF-A0A9K3LYE3-F1
#
_cell.length_a   1.000
_cell.length_b   1.000
_cell.length_c   1.000
_cell.angle_alpha   90.00
_cell.angle_beta   90.00
_cell.angle_gamma   90.00
#
_symmetry.space_group_name_H-M   'P 1'
#
loop_
_entity.id
_entity.type
_entity.pdbx_description
1 polymer ?
#
loop_
_entity_poly.entity_id
_entity_poly.type
_entity_poly.pdbx_seq_one_letter_code
_entity_poly.pdbx_strand_id
1 'polypeptide(L)'
;MAKYAYAPLSIEQQRRQGPSNNSSYYNNNSNSNKRHHHDGDDEDKLIQERMPMCVGICVLLAIVYVLSRTGGVGTGFVDQHQQLLLQQQQQHQYPIPHGGLRTDPQQQQQVNTAVVAANNNPTVPNTPSYYIPPTETNDIAPANPQDATTTTTTHCDCPATTVTTTTTTESSDVELMGRLRQQALANTPPHIIECSAAEAGESQSACHLPKKQRFAALGQKGATLWMTGCSGAGKTTIATALEDLLVKQYGKHVYRLDGDNLRTGLNRDLGFSEWDRAESVRRTGELATLFSDSGVITLVGLISPYRNDRDQVRKRHEEQGIPFYEVFLDVPIQELFDRDPKGQYARVKSGELKHFTCIDDPYEEPLKPEIVLKTHELQIEESVNILFRRLERDGILIGAPKVTPPGLPNPDGDLVVDLHVPIDQQAMKRAEAETLPKVLLTDIDLNWLQTIGEGWAAPLKGFMRQGLLLETLHFNSILVDPFNVTGNQLRLETQTDFAHFPPFQPRDRVSMPIPITLSITDFTKLQIEASGKQDVALVTRMGHTVAILRNYEIYNNRKEEIVTRMYGVIDMGHPYIQNIYAGGEYLIGGEIELLERIRYNDGLDQWRKTATEIMQEFQDKGADTVYAFQTRNPTHSGHAYLMRSAGDDLKKKGYQNPVLWLSPLGGWTKSDDVPLDVRVKQHEEVLKAGLSHPGGLDPASTVMAIWPAPMVYAGPTEVQFHAKSRRSAGASYFVVGRDPAGMPGSELALAHPNDDLYDGDHGRYVLQNSPGIGSMKMLSFVKVMYDTTDNVMKVPDESRLNDFISISGSKMRLLARNGAVPCSPTNIPTDLVEANCVPSGFMVPNGWDIVVDYYKNIDQTTRWVPWSQPHTDAPSAPNTSQQGSFGFSTFSMTSTQYSSWWHDVPLRPTGESATSNIINMITEIPMYMTAKMEVNKDLPGNPITQDIKDGQPRYYSFGTTFFNYGLIPQTWEDPEMKSMGYGGDNDPIDAIELGSKPLLMGSITACRVLGELELIDEGETDHKILVLSLDDPLAASVHSLEDLERVKPGMVENLKYWLKRYKTSDGKPENSLASETPRNVAQAMQIVDEVHSRWQKLCGKDGTRRTMLPSSTESFWLASPNCRG
;
A
#
# COMPACT_ATOMS: atom_id res chain seq x y z
N MET A 1 3.64 -13.51 -26.48
CA MET A 1 4.87 -14.11 -27.08
C MET A 1 5.62 -14.84 -26.00
N ALA A 2 5.77 -16.16 -26.09
CA ALA A 2 6.52 -16.96 -25.12
C ALA A 2 7.40 -17.97 -25.85
N LYS A 3 8.72 -17.72 -25.86
CA LYS A 3 9.84 -18.64 -26.20
C LYS A 3 11.11 -17.81 -26.44
N TYR A 4 11.86 -17.53 -25.38
CA TYR A 4 13.32 -17.47 -25.42
C TYR A 4 13.82 -17.86 -24.03
N ALA A 5 14.38 -19.06 -23.94
CA ALA A 5 14.97 -19.60 -22.72
C ALA A 5 16.45 -19.19 -22.62
N TYR A 6 16.97 -19.23 -21.39
CA TYR A 6 18.34 -18.86 -21.03
C TYR A 6 19.41 -19.65 -21.80
N ALA A 7 20.54 -18.99 -22.04
CA ALA A 7 21.85 -19.62 -22.17
C ALA A 7 22.80 -18.95 -21.17
N PRO A 8 23.57 -19.69 -20.36
CA PRO A 8 24.49 -19.10 -19.38
C PRO A 8 25.75 -18.56 -20.07
N LEU A 9 26.15 -17.34 -19.74
CA LEU A 9 27.46 -16.81 -20.13
C LEU A 9 28.53 -17.33 -19.17
N SER A 10 29.42 -18.18 -19.67
CA SER A 10 30.57 -18.71 -18.94
C SER A 10 31.66 -17.65 -18.76
N ILE A 11 32.21 -17.57 -17.55
CA ILE A 11 33.40 -16.76 -17.24
C ILE A 11 34.62 -17.37 -17.92
N GLU A 12 35.12 -16.77 -19.01
CA GLU A 12 36.49 -17.03 -19.46
C GLU A 12 37.09 -15.92 -20.35
N GLN A 13 37.74 -14.92 -19.73
CA GLN A 13 38.80 -14.14 -20.41
C GLN A 13 39.65 -13.29 -19.45
N GLN A 14 40.59 -13.92 -18.72
CA GLN A 14 41.82 -13.25 -18.24
C GLN A 14 42.86 -14.25 -17.69
N ARG A 15 43.76 -14.78 -18.55
CA ARG A 15 45.07 -15.31 -18.13
C ARG A 15 46.11 -15.23 -19.26
N ARG A 16 47.20 -14.47 -19.01
CA ARG A 16 48.57 -14.51 -19.59
C ARG A 16 49.23 -13.16 -19.26
N GLN A 17 50.41 -13.01 -18.65
CA GLN A 17 51.35 -13.89 -17.91
C GLN A 17 52.01 -13.03 -16.80
N GLY A 18 52.52 -13.63 -15.70
CA GLY A 18 53.28 -12.90 -14.64
C GLY A 18 54.79 -12.82 -14.96
N PRO A 19 55.72 -12.88 -13.98
CA PRO A 19 55.57 -12.69 -12.51
C PRO A 19 56.69 -11.81 -11.88
N SER A 20 56.61 -11.46 -10.58
CA SER A 20 57.77 -11.42 -9.64
C SER A 20 57.38 -11.08 -8.20
N ASN A 21 58.22 -11.52 -7.25
CA ASN A 21 58.00 -11.45 -5.79
C ASN A 21 58.71 -10.25 -5.13
N ASN A 22 58.39 -10.04 -3.83
CA ASN A 22 59.23 -9.44 -2.77
C ASN A 22 59.52 -7.93 -2.90
N SER A 23 59.48 -7.09 -1.86
CA SER A 23 59.50 -7.29 -0.40
C SER A 23 59.42 -5.93 0.33
N SER A 24 59.17 -5.98 1.64
CA SER A 24 59.78 -5.14 2.71
C SER A 24 59.46 -3.64 2.86
N TYR A 25 58.66 -3.36 3.91
CA TYR A 25 59.01 -2.54 5.09
C TYR A 25 59.08 -0.98 5.08
N TYR A 26 58.67 -0.45 6.25
CA TYR A 26 58.92 0.88 6.87
C TYR A 26 58.24 2.16 6.34
N ASN A 27 57.07 2.47 6.93
CA ASN A 27 56.89 3.53 7.95
C ASN A 27 57.65 4.88 7.79
N ASN A 28 56.93 5.99 7.58
CA ASN A 28 56.85 7.12 8.55
C ASN A 28 56.14 8.39 8.03
N ASN A 29 55.55 9.10 9.00
CA ASN A 29 55.27 10.54 9.06
C ASN A 29 56.04 11.47 8.09
N SER A 30 55.37 12.52 7.59
CA SER A 30 55.42 13.85 8.25
C SER A 30 54.73 15.00 7.48
N ASN A 31 54.35 16.04 8.23
CA ASN A 31 53.81 17.32 7.75
C ASN A 31 54.68 18.01 6.68
N SER A 32 54.04 18.75 5.78
CA SER A 32 54.58 20.04 5.35
C SER A 32 53.50 21.11 5.12
N ASN A 33 53.58 22.18 5.91
CA ASN A 33 52.95 23.46 5.59
C ASN A 33 53.63 24.08 4.35
N LYS A 34 52.89 24.82 3.51
CA LYS A 34 52.99 26.30 3.46
C LYS A 34 52.22 26.99 2.30
N ARG A 35 51.47 28.02 2.70
CA ARG A 35 51.37 29.37 2.08
C ARG A 35 50.72 29.51 0.70
N HIS A 36 49.51 30.07 0.72
CA HIS A 36 49.09 31.06 -0.27
C HIS A 36 49.88 32.38 -0.13
N HIS A 37 50.01 33.10 -1.23
CA HIS A 37 50.20 34.56 -1.28
C HIS A 37 49.28 35.16 -2.37
N HIS A 38 49.16 36.48 -2.37
CA HIS A 38 48.06 37.28 -2.93
C HIS A 38 48.21 37.66 -4.43
N ASP A 39 47.21 38.44 -4.88
CA ASP A 39 47.10 39.29 -6.08
C ASP A 39 46.44 38.60 -7.30
N GLY A 40 45.57 39.26 -8.10
CA GLY A 40 45.01 40.61 -7.99
C GLY A 40 44.55 41.15 -9.36
N ASP A 41 43.25 41.35 -9.52
CA ASP A 41 42.49 42.19 -10.49
C ASP A 41 42.67 42.15 -12.03
N ASP A 42 41.50 42.21 -12.68
CA ASP A 42 41.07 42.91 -13.91
C ASP A 42 41.32 42.48 -15.40
N GLU A 43 40.15 42.38 -16.06
CA GLU A 43 39.71 42.83 -17.40
C GLU A 43 40.21 42.22 -18.76
N ASP A 44 39.21 41.65 -19.46
CA ASP A 44 38.75 41.94 -20.84
C ASP A 44 39.15 41.12 -22.10
N LYS A 45 38.09 40.77 -22.86
CA LYS A 45 38.00 40.57 -24.34
C LYS A 45 38.76 39.38 -25.00
N LEU A 46 38.26 38.64 -26.00
CA LEU A 46 37.02 38.64 -26.83
C LEU A 46 36.81 37.27 -27.55
N ILE A 47 35.55 36.92 -27.86
CA ILE A 47 35.06 36.25 -29.11
C ILE A 47 35.26 34.72 -29.38
N GLN A 48 34.10 34.08 -29.67
CA GLN A 48 33.83 32.85 -30.48
C GLN A 48 34.52 31.51 -30.09
N GLU A 49 33.89 30.33 -30.21
CA GLU A 49 32.77 29.88 -31.06
C GLU A 49 31.68 29.10 -30.28
N ARG A 50 30.46 29.05 -30.84
CA ARG A 50 29.40 28.09 -30.45
C ARG A 50 29.12 27.14 -31.62
N MET A 51 29.10 25.83 -31.37
CA MET A 51 28.45 24.85 -32.24
C MET A 51 27.52 23.93 -31.42
N PRO A 52 26.32 23.58 -31.92
CA PRO A 52 25.37 22.71 -31.21
C PRO A 52 25.55 21.24 -31.60
N MET A 53 25.63 20.33 -30.62
CA MET A 53 25.54 18.89 -30.88
C MET A 53 24.07 18.43 -30.98
N CYS A 54 23.53 18.48 -32.21
CA CYS A 54 22.29 17.78 -32.57
C CYS A 54 22.58 16.52 -33.41
N VAL A 55 23.33 15.55 -32.86
CA VAL A 55 23.56 14.23 -33.48
C VAL A 55 23.46 13.12 -32.43
N GLY A 56 22.24 12.75 -32.03
CA GLY A 56 21.98 11.65 -31.09
C GLY A 56 20.69 10.86 -31.33
N ILE A 57 19.80 11.34 -32.20
CA ILE A 57 18.43 10.78 -32.37
C ILE A 57 18.24 10.08 -33.73
N CYS A 58 19.10 10.31 -34.72
CA CYS A 58 18.94 9.78 -36.08
C CYS A 58 19.47 8.35 -36.31
N VAL A 59 20.16 7.73 -35.34
CA VAL A 59 20.75 6.39 -35.52
C VAL A 59 19.83 5.26 -35.05
N LEU A 60 18.96 5.50 -34.06
CA LEU A 60 18.04 4.48 -33.51
C LEU A 60 16.83 4.19 -34.43
N LEU A 61 16.36 5.18 -35.19
CA LEU A 61 15.23 5.01 -36.12
C LEU A 61 15.57 4.21 -37.39
N ALA A 62 16.86 4.10 -37.74
CA ALA A 62 17.30 3.32 -38.91
C ALA A 62 17.35 1.81 -38.65
N ILE A 63 17.57 1.38 -37.40
CA ILE A 63 17.73 -0.04 -37.05
C ILE A 63 16.37 -0.76 -36.94
N VAL A 64 15.33 -0.05 -36.46
CA VAL A 64 13.97 -0.60 -36.38
C VAL A 64 13.35 -0.84 -37.77
N TYR A 65 13.72 -0.03 -38.78
CA TYR A 65 13.17 -0.15 -40.14
C TYR A 65 13.77 -1.30 -40.98
N VAL A 66 14.92 -1.86 -40.58
CA VAL A 66 15.61 -2.93 -41.31
C VAL A 66 15.24 -4.33 -40.80
N LEU A 67 14.85 -4.47 -39.53
CA LEU A 67 14.49 -5.77 -38.94
C LEU A 67 13.05 -6.23 -39.21
N SER A 68 12.21 -5.41 -39.85
CA SER A 68 10.79 -5.72 -40.11
C SER A 68 10.52 -6.33 -41.51
N ARG A 69 11.54 -6.82 -42.24
CA ARG A 69 11.39 -7.38 -43.60
C ARG A 69 12.18 -8.68 -43.88
N THR A 70 12.15 -9.65 -42.97
CA THR A 70 12.52 -11.06 -43.28
C THR A 70 11.61 -12.05 -42.53
N GLY A 71 10.43 -12.33 -43.08
CA GLY A 71 9.48 -13.32 -42.57
C GLY A 71 8.20 -13.31 -43.39
N GLY A 72 7.94 -14.37 -44.15
CA GLY A 72 6.96 -14.35 -45.24
C GLY A 72 5.58 -14.92 -44.90
N VAL A 73 4.56 -14.27 -45.49
CA VAL A 73 3.26 -14.81 -45.96
C VAL A 73 2.25 -15.31 -44.90
N GLY A 74 1.19 -14.52 -44.74
CA GLY A 74 -0.07 -14.88 -44.08
C GLY A 74 -1.07 -13.74 -44.23
N THR A 75 -1.93 -13.79 -45.24
CA THR A 75 -2.79 -12.67 -45.68
C THR A 75 -4.13 -12.63 -44.93
N GLY A 76 -4.57 -11.43 -44.50
CA GLY A 76 -5.98 -11.18 -44.16
C GLY A 76 -6.21 -9.93 -43.32
N PHE A 77 -7.00 -8.98 -43.85
CA PHE A 77 -7.61 -7.84 -43.16
C PHE A 77 -6.70 -6.74 -42.57
N VAL A 78 -6.48 -5.71 -43.39
CA VAL A 78 -6.28 -4.32 -42.97
C VAL A 78 -7.19 -3.45 -43.85
N ASP A 79 -8.14 -2.73 -43.26
CA ASP A 79 -8.45 -1.34 -43.65
C ASP A 79 -9.27 -0.60 -42.57
N GLN A 80 -9.34 0.72 -42.67
CA GLN A 80 -10.14 1.67 -41.90
C GLN A 80 -9.78 1.88 -40.42
N HIS A 81 -8.64 2.53 -40.17
CA HIS A 81 -8.61 3.64 -39.18
C HIS A 81 -7.47 4.67 -39.35
N GLN A 82 -6.68 4.60 -40.43
CA GLN A 82 -5.42 5.36 -40.58
C GLN A 82 -5.48 6.52 -41.61
N GLN A 83 -6.62 7.22 -41.71
CA GLN A 83 -6.80 8.37 -42.63
C GLN A 83 -7.31 9.68 -41.98
N LEU A 84 -7.24 9.82 -40.65
CA LEU A 84 -7.78 11.00 -39.94
C LEU A 84 -6.77 11.79 -39.07
N LEU A 85 -5.46 11.50 -39.17
CA LEU A 85 -4.41 12.18 -38.38
C LEU A 85 -3.28 12.81 -39.23
N LEU A 86 -3.56 13.17 -40.48
CA LEU A 86 -2.58 13.77 -41.42
C LEU A 86 -3.04 15.10 -42.04
N GLN A 87 -3.90 15.86 -41.33
CA GLN A 87 -4.44 17.13 -41.88
C GLN A 87 -4.53 18.31 -40.89
N GLN A 88 -3.76 18.33 -39.79
CA GLN A 88 -3.66 19.50 -38.88
C GLN A 88 -2.24 19.80 -38.35
N GLN A 89 -1.20 19.78 -39.22
CA GLN A 89 0.11 20.37 -38.89
C GLN A 89 0.76 21.14 -40.05
N GLN A 90 0.01 22.05 -40.68
CA GLN A 90 0.59 23.15 -41.47
C GLN A 90 -0.22 24.44 -41.31
N GLN A 91 0.09 25.25 -40.29
CA GLN A 91 0.00 26.72 -40.37
C GLN A 91 0.64 27.43 -39.16
N HIS A 92 1.28 28.56 -39.45
CA HIS A 92 1.73 29.63 -38.54
C HIS A 92 2.93 29.41 -37.59
N GLN A 93 4.13 29.66 -38.14
CA GLN A 93 5.10 30.57 -37.50
C GLN A 93 4.65 32.03 -37.69
N TYR A 94 4.92 32.92 -36.71
CA TYR A 94 5.50 34.29 -36.84
C TYR A 94 5.52 35.01 -35.45
N PRO A 95 6.22 36.17 -35.25
CA PRO A 95 7.11 36.32 -34.10
C PRO A 95 6.75 37.41 -33.06
N ILE A 96 7.58 37.49 -32.02
CA ILE A 96 7.61 38.51 -30.96
C ILE A 96 8.01 39.91 -31.51
N PRO A 97 7.46 41.00 -30.95
CA PRO A 97 8.27 42.19 -30.69
C PRO A 97 8.09 42.80 -29.27
N HIS A 98 9.07 43.60 -28.84
CA HIS A 98 9.15 44.21 -27.50
C HIS A 98 8.34 45.53 -27.34
N GLY A 99 7.73 45.69 -26.16
CA GLY A 99 7.73 46.89 -25.27
C GLY A 99 7.45 48.31 -25.79
N GLY A 100 6.48 49.02 -25.17
CA GLY A 100 6.36 50.48 -25.30
C GLY A 100 5.13 51.18 -24.68
N LEU A 101 5.17 51.49 -23.37
CA LEU A 101 4.59 52.67 -22.67
C LEU A 101 3.13 53.20 -22.90
N ARG A 102 2.41 53.26 -21.76
CA ARG A 102 1.55 54.37 -21.21
C ARG A 102 0.03 54.51 -21.49
N THR A 103 -0.65 54.87 -20.39
CA THR A 103 -1.91 55.66 -20.17
C THR A 103 -3.32 55.07 -20.51
N ASP A 104 -3.97 54.47 -19.49
CA ASP A 104 -5.19 54.90 -18.75
C ASP A 104 -6.12 56.01 -19.33
N PRO A 105 -7.42 56.13 -18.92
CA PRO A 105 -8.47 55.15 -18.53
C PRO A 105 -9.89 55.44 -19.16
N GLN A 106 -10.98 54.84 -18.61
CA GLN A 106 -12.43 55.12 -18.82
C GLN A 106 -13.09 54.47 -20.09
N GLN A 107 -14.40 54.15 -20.18
CA GLN A 107 -15.58 54.33 -19.30
C GLN A 107 -16.75 53.36 -19.69
N GLN A 108 -17.66 53.02 -18.74
CA GLN A 108 -19.14 52.81 -18.86
C GLN A 108 -19.75 51.77 -19.86
N GLN A 109 -20.69 50.88 -19.44
CA GLN A 109 -22.17 51.02 -19.37
C GLN A 109 -22.85 51.38 -20.73
N GLN A 110 -24.04 50.90 -21.15
CA GLN A 110 -25.01 49.88 -20.69
C GLN A 110 -26.11 49.70 -21.79
N VAL A 111 -26.91 48.61 -21.74
CA VAL A 111 -28.37 48.56 -22.08
C VAL A 111 -28.88 48.77 -23.55
N ASN A 112 -29.45 47.67 -24.08
CA ASN A 112 -30.71 47.47 -24.85
C ASN A 112 -31.12 48.25 -26.13
N THR A 113 -31.98 47.53 -26.88
CA THR A 113 -33.00 47.95 -27.88
C THR A 113 -32.52 48.57 -29.20
N ALA A 114 -33.13 48.41 -30.37
CA ALA A 114 -34.06 47.45 -31.03
C ALA A 114 -34.78 48.24 -32.15
N VAL A 115 -35.16 47.57 -33.26
CA VAL A 115 -36.05 48.07 -34.36
C VAL A 115 -35.44 49.26 -35.19
N VAL A 116 -35.71 49.52 -36.49
CA VAL A 116 -36.76 49.10 -37.45
C VAL A 116 -36.24 49.13 -38.92
N ALA A 117 -36.78 48.26 -39.80
CA ALA A 117 -37.06 48.46 -41.25
C ALA A 117 -35.89 48.76 -42.24
N ALA A 118 -35.92 48.47 -43.56
CA ALA A 118 -36.77 47.67 -44.48
C ALA A 118 -36.11 47.72 -45.89
N ASN A 119 -36.42 46.96 -46.94
CA ASN A 119 -37.38 45.85 -47.18
C ASN A 119 -36.93 45.03 -48.42
N ASN A 120 -37.26 43.74 -48.51
CA ASN A 120 -37.92 43.09 -49.67
C ASN A 120 -37.98 41.54 -49.52
N ASN A 121 -39.14 40.99 -49.87
CA ASN A 121 -39.54 39.57 -49.82
C ASN A 121 -40.20 39.25 -51.21
N PRO A 122 -40.61 38.01 -51.61
CA PRO A 122 -41.18 36.98 -50.74
C PRO A 122 -40.88 35.47 -51.03
N THR A 123 -40.94 34.70 -49.94
CA THR A 123 -41.54 33.34 -49.78
C THR A 123 -40.94 32.08 -50.45
N VAL A 124 -40.72 31.06 -49.60
CA VAL A 124 -40.58 29.63 -49.91
C VAL A 124 -41.41 28.84 -48.87
N PRO A 125 -42.14 27.76 -49.24
CA PRO A 125 -42.83 26.89 -48.28
C PRO A 125 -42.20 25.49 -48.08
N ASN A 126 -42.05 25.10 -46.82
CA ASN A 126 -42.06 23.78 -46.15
C ASN A 126 -41.68 22.42 -46.82
N THR A 127 -41.10 21.60 -45.94
CA THR A 127 -41.10 20.11 -45.82
C THR A 127 -40.32 19.25 -46.82
N PRO A 128 -39.38 18.40 -46.33
CA PRO A 128 -38.84 17.26 -47.05
C PRO A 128 -39.44 15.93 -46.57
N SER A 129 -39.83 15.08 -47.51
CA SER A 129 -40.09 13.65 -47.30
C SER A 129 -39.54 12.89 -48.50
N TYR A 130 -38.66 11.90 -48.28
CA TYR A 130 -38.12 11.08 -49.36
C TYR A 130 -38.16 9.58 -49.05
N TYR A 131 -38.66 8.85 -50.04
CA TYR A 131 -38.75 7.40 -50.13
C TYR A 131 -37.69 6.93 -51.15
N ILE A 132 -37.23 5.68 -51.06
CA ILE A 132 -36.31 5.06 -52.05
C ILE A 132 -37.04 3.87 -52.69
N PRO A 133 -36.86 3.57 -54.01
CA PRO A 133 -38.00 3.17 -54.85
C PRO A 133 -37.88 1.69 -55.34
N PRO A 134 -38.40 1.22 -56.50
CA PRO A 134 -39.38 0.12 -56.49
C PRO A 134 -38.98 -1.11 -57.33
N THR A 135 -39.68 -2.24 -57.17
CA THR A 135 -39.75 -3.31 -58.19
C THR A 135 -41.06 -4.10 -58.12
N GLU A 136 -41.72 -4.25 -59.27
CA GLU A 136 -42.65 -5.34 -59.59
C GLU A 136 -42.39 -5.78 -61.03
N THR A 137 -42.20 -7.08 -61.27
CA THR A 137 -42.53 -7.75 -62.54
C THR A 137 -42.76 -9.24 -62.30
N ASN A 138 -44.02 -9.66 -62.46
CA ASN A 138 -44.54 -10.90 -63.08
C ASN A 138 -43.78 -12.25 -63.08
N ASP A 139 -44.61 -13.29 -62.90
CA ASP A 139 -44.76 -14.51 -63.72
C ASP A 139 -44.36 -15.92 -63.18
N ILE A 140 -45.41 -16.76 -63.14
CA ILE A 140 -45.48 -18.18 -63.57
C ILE A 140 -45.01 -19.31 -62.61
N ALA A 141 -45.91 -20.29 -62.43
CA ALA A 141 -45.77 -21.60 -61.74
C ALA A 141 -45.14 -22.68 -62.69
N PRO A 142 -44.94 -24.00 -62.36
CA PRO A 142 -45.44 -24.82 -61.24
C PRO A 142 -44.26 -25.58 -60.51
N ALA A 143 -44.35 -26.74 -59.80
CA ALA A 143 -45.36 -27.81 -59.75
C ALA A 143 -45.33 -28.71 -58.48
N ASN A 144 -46.20 -29.73 -58.52
CA ASN A 144 -46.41 -30.88 -57.62
C ASN A 144 -45.26 -31.95 -57.73
N PRO A 145 -45.18 -33.03 -56.90
CA PRO A 145 -46.32 -33.84 -56.43
C PRO A 145 -46.37 -34.30 -54.96
N GLN A 146 -47.57 -34.69 -54.55
CA GLN A 146 -47.88 -35.52 -53.39
C GLN A 146 -47.58 -37.01 -53.67
N ASP A 147 -47.63 -37.85 -52.62
CA ASP A 147 -48.39 -39.11 -52.76
C ASP A 147 -49.13 -39.53 -51.47
N ALA A 148 -50.21 -40.27 -51.66
CA ALA A 148 -50.86 -41.24 -50.77
C ALA A 148 -51.60 -40.84 -49.44
N THR A 149 -52.95 -40.84 -49.55
CA THR A 149 -53.91 -41.81 -48.92
C THR A 149 -54.90 -41.44 -47.79
N THR A 150 -56.20 -41.51 -48.17
CA THR A 150 -57.40 -42.11 -47.50
C THR A 150 -58.10 -41.52 -46.24
N THR A 151 -59.23 -40.84 -46.49
CA THR A 151 -60.62 -41.14 -46.03
C THR A 151 -60.90 -41.77 -44.64
N THR A 152 -61.79 -41.14 -43.84
CA THR A 152 -63.23 -41.54 -43.69
C THR A 152 -64.06 -40.57 -42.80
N THR A 153 -65.38 -40.74 -42.81
CA THR A 153 -66.46 -39.90 -42.26
C THR A 153 -66.92 -40.32 -40.85
N THR A 154 -67.58 -39.43 -40.06
CA THR A 154 -69.06 -39.48 -39.79
C THR A 154 -69.61 -38.59 -38.65
N HIS A 155 -70.79 -38.03 -38.94
CA HIS A 155 -72.00 -37.81 -38.10
C HIS A 155 -72.23 -36.61 -37.14
N CYS A 156 -73.47 -36.12 -37.27
CA CYS A 156 -74.18 -35.05 -36.57
C CYS A 156 -74.90 -35.58 -35.31
N ASP A 157 -75.37 -34.70 -34.41
CA ASP A 157 -76.80 -34.31 -34.40
C ASP A 157 -77.15 -33.27 -33.30
N CYS A 158 -78.21 -32.51 -33.57
CA CYS A 158 -78.96 -31.62 -32.66
C CYS A 158 -80.42 -32.15 -32.62
N PRO A 159 -81.26 -31.93 -31.57
CA PRO A 159 -81.91 -30.61 -31.43
C PRO A 159 -82.53 -30.21 -30.05
N ALA A 160 -83.05 -28.98 -30.03
CA ALA A 160 -84.39 -28.58 -29.50
C ALA A 160 -84.60 -27.81 -28.15
N THR A 161 -84.44 -26.48 -28.23
CA THR A 161 -85.45 -25.41 -28.02
C THR A 161 -86.04 -24.95 -26.64
N THR A 162 -86.08 -23.60 -26.48
CA THR A 162 -87.11 -22.71 -25.82
C THR A 162 -87.13 -22.53 -24.28
N VAL A 163 -87.43 -21.36 -23.64
CA VAL A 163 -88.01 -20.04 -24.04
C VAL A 163 -87.53 -18.86 -23.09
N THR A 164 -87.39 -17.59 -23.58
CA THR A 164 -87.63 -16.23 -22.95
C THR A 164 -87.17 -15.86 -21.49
N THR A 165 -86.75 -14.63 -21.09
CA THR A 165 -86.69 -13.27 -21.73
C THR A 165 -85.68 -12.29 -21.04
N THR A 166 -84.87 -11.60 -21.85
CA THR A 166 -84.30 -10.22 -21.76
C THR A 166 -83.97 -9.51 -20.42
N THR A 167 -82.69 -9.09 -20.27
CA THR A 167 -82.27 -7.65 -20.17
C THR A 167 -80.78 -7.48 -20.53
N THR A 168 -80.34 -6.25 -20.85
CA THR A 168 -79.07 -5.87 -21.50
C THR A 168 -78.00 -5.28 -20.57
N THR A 169 -76.71 -5.54 -20.85
CA THR A 169 -75.59 -4.57 -20.76
C THR A 169 -74.38 -5.06 -21.57
N GLU A 170 -73.58 -4.14 -22.11
CA GLU A 170 -72.48 -4.40 -23.06
C GLU A 170 -71.18 -4.82 -22.34
N SER A 171 -70.66 -6.03 -22.61
CA SER A 171 -69.39 -6.50 -22.02
C SER A 171 -68.55 -7.45 -22.90
N SER A 172 -68.72 -7.44 -24.23
CA SER A 172 -68.17 -8.49 -25.09
C SER A 172 -66.73 -8.30 -25.57
N ASP A 173 -66.25 -7.07 -25.79
CA ASP A 173 -65.12 -6.87 -26.72
C ASP A 173 -63.75 -6.72 -26.03
N VAL A 174 -63.67 -5.98 -24.91
CA VAL A 174 -62.40 -5.80 -24.17
C VAL A 174 -61.98 -7.11 -23.48
N GLU A 175 -62.93 -7.85 -22.92
CA GLU A 175 -62.68 -9.14 -22.27
C GLU A 175 -62.40 -10.26 -23.30
N LEU A 176 -62.91 -10.13 -24.53
CA LEU A 176 -62.51 -10.99 -25.65
C LEU A 176 -61.08 -10.68 -26.09
N MET A 177 -60.71 -9.41 -26.28
CA MET A 177 -59.34 -9.03 -26.64
C MET A 177 -58.32 -9.38 -25.56
N GLY A 178 -58.68 -9.28 -24.28
CA GLY A 178 -57.87 -9.76 -23.16
C GLY A 178 -57.59 -11.26 -23.25
N ARG A 179 -58.65 -12.07 -23.43
CA ARG A 179 -58.53 -13.53 -23.60
C ARG A 179 -57.76 -13.93 -24.86
N LEU A 180 -58.01 -13.28 -26.00
CA LEU A 180 -57.29 -13.53 -27.25
C LEU A 180 -55.80 -13.19 -27.11
N ARG A 181 -55.44 -12.10 -26.39
CA ARG A 181 -54.04 -11.73 -26.14
C ARG A 181 -53.36 -12.69 -25.17
N GLN A 182 -54.08 -13.19 -24.16
CA GLN A 182 -53.58 -14.19 -23.22
C GLN A 182 -53.39 -15.56 -23.89
N GLN A 183 -54.30 -15.95 -24.78
CA GLN A 183 -54.14 -17.12 -25.66
C GLN A 183 -53.00 -16.95 -26.67
N ALA A 184 -52.84 -15.76 -27.28
CA ALA A 184 -51.72 -15.48 -28.18
C ALA A 184 -50.38 -15.54 -27.45
N LEU A 185 -50.28 -15.01 -26.22
CA LEU A 185 -49.08 -15.12 -25.39
C LEU A 185 -48.80 -16.57 -24.97
N ALA A 186 -49.83 -17.35 -24.60
CA ALA A 186 -49.67 -18.77 -24.28
C ALA A 186 -49.31 -19.64 -25.51
N ASN A 187 -49.72 -19.23 -26.71
CA ASN A 187 -49.39 -19.88 -27.97
C ASN A 187 -48.12 -19.32 -28.64
N THR A 188 -47.51 -18.26 -28.09
CA THR A 188 -46.22 -17.76 -28.56
C THR A 188 -45.16 -18.72 -28.02
N PRO A 189 -44.37 -19.40 -28.87
CA PRO A 189 -43.26 -20.22 -28.39
C PRO A 189 -42.32 -19.35 -27.55
N PRO A 190 -41.80 -19.82 -26.40
CA PRO A 190 -40.96 -18.99 -25.52
C PRO A 190 -39.63 -18.53 -26.14
N HIS A 191 -39.35 -18.91 -27.39
CA HIS A 191 -38.11 -18.68 -28.12
C HIS A 191 -38.37 -18.27 -29.59
N ILE A 192 -38.95 -17.09 -29.82
CA ILE A 192 -38.68 -16.38 -31.09
C ILE A 192 -37.27 -15.78 -30.94
N ILE A 193 -36.29 -16.46 -31.52
CA ILE A 193 -34.88 -16.07 -31.55
C ILE A 193 -34.51 -15.68 -32.99
N GLU A 194 -34.35 -14.38 -33.25
CA GLU A 194 -33.61 -13.86 -34.42
C GLU A 194 -32.22 -13.36 -33.99
N CYS A 195 -31.52 -14.18 -33.19
CA CYS A 195 -30.18 -13.90 -32.71
C CYS A 195 -29.33 -15.15 -32.84
N SER A 196 -28.35 -15.14 -33.76
CA SER A 196 -27.50 -16.30 -34.08
C SER A 196 -26.45 -16.65 -33.02
N ALA A 197 -26.58 -16.11 -31.81
CA ALA A 197 -25.56 -16.16 -30.75
C ALA A 197 -26.05 -16.78 -29.42
N ALA A 198 -27.32 -17.17 -29.31
CA ALA A 198 -27.84 -17.89 -28.15
C ALA A 198 -27.91 -19.40 -28.44
N GLU A 199 -27.32 -20.23 -27.57
CA GLU A 199 -27.49 -21.68 -27.67
C GLU A 199 -28.88 -22.13 -27.21
N ALA A 200 -29.28 -23.34 -27.63
CA ALA A 200 -30.63 -23.86 -27.41
C ALA A 200 -30.91 -24.11 -25.91
N GLY A 201 -31.58 -23.13 -25.27
CA GLY A 201 -31.94 -23.15 -23.85
C GLY A 201 -31.55 -21.88 -23.09
N GLU A 202 -30.78 -20.98 -23.69
CA GLU A 202 -30.41 -19.71 -23.06
C GLU A 202 -31.51 -18.64 -23.15
N SER A 203 -31.50 -17.70 -22.20
CA SER A 203 -32.47 -16.60 -22.14
C SER A 203 -32.07 -15.42 -23.04
N GLN A 204 -33.04 -14.55 -23.38
CA GLN A 204 -32.81 -13.30 -24.15
C GLN A 204 -31.67 -12.42 -23.63
N SER A 205 -31.29 -12.57 -22.35
CA SER A 205 -30.13 -11.91 -21.74
C SER A 205 -28.80 -12.11 -22.49
N ALA A 206 -28.64 -13.20 -23.24
CA ALA A 206 -27.41 -13.49 -23.99
C ALA A 206 -27.18 -12.54 -25.19
N CYS A 207 -28.25 -11.97 -25.76
CA CYS A 207 -28.20 -11.14 -26.98
C CYS A 207 -28.19 -9.62 -26.71
N HIS A 208 -28.12 -9.20 -25.45
CA HIS A 208 -28.07 -7.79 -25.05
C HIS A 208 -26.76 -7.45 -24.34
N LEU A 209 -26.29 -6.21 -24.50
CA LEU A 209 -25.12 -5.71 -23.78
C LEU A 209 -25.36 -5.85 -22.25
N PRO A 210 -24.57 -6.63 -21.50
CA PRO A 210 -24.86 -6.92 -20.09
C PRO A 210 -24.92 -5.66 -19.22
N LYS A 211 -25.80 -5.65 -18.20
CA LYS A 211 -26.00 -4.48 -17.31
C LYS A 211 -24.68 -3.93 -16.77
N LYS A 212 -23.76 -4.82 -16.34
CA LYS A 212 -22.40 -4.46 -15.88
C LYS A 212 -21.61 -3.63 -16.90
N GLN A 213 -21.64 -4.02 -18.18
CA GLN A 213 -20.92 -3.31 -19.24
C GLN A 213 -21.54 -1.94 -19.54
N ARG A 214 -22.88 -1.84 -19.50
CA ARG A 214 -23.61 -0.56 -19.61
C ARG A 214 -23.29 0.39 -18.45
N PHE A 215 -23.33 -0.11 -17.23
CA PHE A 215 -23.02 0.67 -16.02
C PHE A 215 -21.55 1.14 -16.00
N ALA A 216 -20.61 0.29 -16.42
CA ALA A 216 -19.20 0.64 -16.57
C ALA A 216 -18.95 1.72 -17.64
N ALA A 217 -19.71 1.70 -18.74
CA ALA A 217 -19.62 2.74 -19.77
C ALA A 217 -20.12 4.12 -19.27
N LEU A 218 -21.17 4.13 -18.43
CA LEU A 218 -21.78 5.35 -17.89
C LEU A 218 -21.14 5.88 -16.60
N GLY A 219 -20.35 5.08 -15.88
CA GLY A 219 -19.79 5.48 -14.59
C GLY A 219 -20.84 5.65 -13.49
N GLN A 220 -21.91 4.85 -13.53
CA GLN A 220 -22.99 4.78 -12.53
C GLN A 220 -23.80 3.48 -12.63
N LYS A 221 -24.55 3.15 -11.59
CA LYS A 221 -25.61 2.11 -11.64
C LYS A 221 -26.97 2.79 -11.79
N GLY A 222 -27.88 2.17 -12.53
CA GLY A 222 -29.27 2.64 -12.56
C GLY A 222 -30.05 2.19 -11.33
N ALA A 223 -31.01 3.02 -10.91
CA ALA A 223 -31.85 2.80 -9.73
C ALA A 223 -33.09 3.68 -9.80
N THR A 224 -34.18 3.30 -9.12
CA THR A 224 -35.39 4.11 -9.02
C THR A 224 -35.60 4.66 -7.61
N LEU A 225 -35.80 5.97 -7.50
CA LEU A 225 -36.29 6.64 -6.29
C LEU A 225 -37.76 6.99 -6.50
N TRP A 226 -38.64 6.26 -5.82
CA TRP A 226 -40.08 6.43 -5.91
C TRP A 226 -40.58 7.36 -4.81
N MET A 227 -40.71 8.65 -5.11
CA MET A 227 -41.25 9.64 -4.19
C MET A 227 -42.77 9.58 -4.16
N THR A 228 -43.31 9.20 -3.00
CA THR A 228 -44.75 9.06 -2.71
C THR A 228 -45.18 10.00 -1.58
N GLY A 229 -46.45 10.43 -1.58
CA GLY A 229 -47.00 11.34 -0.57
C GLY A 229 -48.13 12.21 -1.12
N CYS A 230 -48.78 12.97 -0.26
CA CYS A 230 -49.90 13.85 -0.62
C CYS A 230 -49.53 14.98 -1.60
N SER A 231 -50.52 15.63 -2.22
CA SER A 231 -50.25 16.82 -3.06
C SER A 231 -49.62 17.92 -2.20
N GLY A 232 -48.69 18.72 -2.74
CA GLY A 232 -47.99 19.76 -1.97
C GLY A 232 -46.89 19.27 -0.99
N ALA A 233 -46.74 17.96 -0.75
CA ALA A 233 -45.75 17.43 0.20
C ALA A 233 -44.25 17.63 -0.18
N GLY A 234 -43.96 18.22 -1.35
CA GLY A 234 -42.60 18.59 -1.77
C GLY A 234 -41.94 17.68 -2.82
N LYS A 235 -42.62 16.63 -3.31
CA LYS A 235 -42.04 15.63 -4.26
C LYS A 235 -41.29 16.25 -5.44
N THR A 236 -41.96 17.14 -6.19
CA THR A 236 -41.35 17.80 -7.35
C THR A 236 -40.15 18.65 -6.93
N THR A 237 -40.26 19.40 -5.84
CA THR A 237 -39.17 20.24 -5.31
C THR A 237 -37.92 19.43 -4.98
N ILE A 238 -38.08 18.35 -4.22
CA ILE A 238 -36.96 17.48 -3.82
C ILE A 238 -36.38 16.72 -5.02
N ALA A 239 -37.24 16.20 -5.92
CA ALA A 239 -36.78 15.51 -7.12
C ALA A 239 -36.00 16.45 -8.06
N THR A 240 -36.46 17.69 -8.26
CA THR A 240 -35.74 18.69 -9.08
C THR A 240 -34.42 19.11 -8.44
N ALA A 241 -34.37 19.32 -7.13
CA ALA A 241 -33.13 19.69 -6.44
C ALA A 241 -32.09 18.55 -6.43
N LEU A 242 -32.53 17.30 -6.31
CA LEU A 242 -31.65 16.12 -6.44
C LEU A 242 -31.19 15.90 -7.89
N GLU A 243 -32.07 16.10 -8.87
CA GLU A 243 -31.72 16.08 -10.31
C GLU A 243 -30.63 17.12 -10.61
N ASP A 244 -30.77 18.35 -10.11
CA ASP A 244 -29.80 19.43 -10.26
C ASP A 244 -28.42 19.07 -9.68
N LEU A 245 -28.41 18.57 -8.44
CA LEU A 245 -27.21 18.11 -7.74
C LEU A 245 -26.47 17.02 -8.54
N LEU A 246 -27.17 15.94 -8.85
CA LEU A 246 -26.59 14.75 -9.48
C LEU A 246 -26.10 15.02 -10.90
N VAL A 247 -26.85 15.79 -11.69
CA VAL A 247 -26.46 16.12 -13.07
C VAL A 247 -25.34 17.16 -13.10
N LYS A 248 -25.49 18.30 -12.41
CA LYS A 248 -24.55 19.43 -12.56
C LYS A 248 -23.27 19.28 -11.75
N GLN A 249 -23.32 18.68 -10.56
CA GLN A 249 -22.15 18.57 -9.67
C GLN A 249 -21.44 17.23 -9.81
N TYR A 250 -22.19 16.14 -10.05
CA TYR A 250 -21.64 14.78 -10.13
C TYR A 250 -21.63 14.17 -11.54
N GLY A 251 -22.16 14.87 -12.55
CA GLY A 251 -22.13 14.42 -13.95
C GLY A 251 -22.93 13.15 -14.23
N LYS A 252 -23.93 12.82 -13.39
CA LYS A 252 -24.69 11.57 -13.48
C LYS A 252 -25.88 11.70 -14.42
N HIS A 253 -26.16 10.63 -15.15
CA HIS A 253 -27.35 10.46 -15.97
C HIS A 253 -28.57 10.19 -15.08
N VAL A 254 -29.38 11.22 -14.89
CA VAL A 254 -30.64 11.19 -14.14
C VAL A 254 -31.80 11.47 -15.09
N TYR A 255 -32.96 10.86 -14.84
CA TYR A 255 -34.20 11.23 -15.53
C TYR A 255 -35.38 11.24 -14.58
N ARG A 256 -36.17 12.31 -14.60
CA ARG A 256 -37.31 12.51 -13.71
C ARG A 256 -38.63 12.21 -14.39
N LEU A 257 -39.39 11.28 -13.83
CA LEU A 257 -40.74 10.89 -14.26
C LEU A 257 -41.75 11.50 -13.30
N ASP A 258 -42.57 12.44 -13.77
CA ASP A 258 -43.52 13.16 -12.91
C ASP A 258 -44.91 13.24 -13.55
N GLY A 259 -45.88 13.74 -12.78
CA GLY A 259 -47.23 13.92 -13.28
C GLY A 259 -47.35 14.87 -14.47
N ASP A 260 -46.37 15.75 -14.71
CA ASP A 260 -46.47 16.80 -15.72
C ASP A 260 -45.94 16.30 -17.09
N ASN A 261 -44.88 15.47 -17.11
CA ASN A 261 -44.39 14.80 -18.33
C ASN A 261 -45.12 13.48 -18.66
N LEU A 262 -45.59 12.72 -17.66
CA LEU A 262 -46.33 11.47 -17.91
C LEU A 262 -47.75 11.72 -18.42
N ARG A 263 -48.51 12.66 -17.85
CA ARG A 263 -49.93 12.91 -18.21
C ARG A 263 -50.10 13.54 -19.59
N THR A 264 -49.08 14.21 -20.12
CA THR A 264 -49.11 14.78 -21.47
C THR A 264 -48.68 13.77 -22.53
N GLY A 265 -47.95 12.71 -22.13
CA GLY A 265 -47.45 11.64 -22.99
C GLY A 265 -48.06 10.27 -22.70
N LEU A 266 -47.33 9.42 -21.98
CA LEU A 266 -47.61 7.99 -21.77
C LEU A 266 -48.96 7.69 -21.07
N ASN A 267 -49.44 8.61 -20.24
CA ASN A 267 -50.65 8.46 -19.42
C ASN A 267 -51.78 9.42 -19.86
N ARG A 268 -51.72 9.97 -21.08
CA ARG A 268 -52.70 10.96 -21.59
C ARG A 268 -54.12 10.41 -21.82
N ASP A 269 -54.23 9.09 -21.89
CA ASP A 269 -55.46 8.31 -22.05
C ASP A 269 -56.12 7.94 -20.71
N LEU A 270 -55.45 8.21 -19.58
CA LEU A 270 -55.92 7.82 -18.25
C LEU A 270 -56.67 8.96 -17.54
N GLY A 271 -57.80 8.62 -16.94
CA GLY A 271 -58.64 9.52 -16.15
C GLY A 271 -58.18 9.67 -14.70
N PHE A 272 -59.17 9.88 -13.81
CA PHE A 272 -58.96 10.03 -12.36
C PHE A 272 -59.57 8.90 -11.53
N SER A 273 -60.10 7.84 -12.17
CA SER A 273 -60.67 6.70 -11.45
C SER A 273 -59.60 5.92 -10.67
N GLU A 274 -60.03 5.07 -9.74
CA GLU A 274 -59.11 4.19 -9.00
C GLU A 274 -58.27 3.31 -9.94
N TRP A 275 -58.90 2.74 -10.97
CA TRP A 275 -58.24 1.93 -11.99
C TRP A 275 -57.25 2.74 -12.84
N ASP A 276 -57.62 3.96 -13.27
CA ASP A 276 -56.72 4.85 -14.01
C ASP A 276 -55.46 5.21 -13.20
N ARG A 277 -55.62 5.41 -11.88
CA ARG A 277 -54.51 5.71 -10.97
C ARG A 277 -53.58 4.50 -10.83
N ALA A 278 -54.13 3.31 -10.64
CA ALA A 278 -53.36 2.07 -10.57
C ALA A 278 -52.59 1.78 -11.87
N GLU A 279 -53.25 1.92 -13.03
CA GLU A 279 -52.60 1.76 -14.34
C GLU A 279 -51.53 2.85 -14.58
N SER A 280 -51.76 4.09 -14.13
CA SER A 280 -50.75 5.17 -14.20
C SER A 280 -49.51 4.85 -13.36
N VAL A 281 -49.68 4.28 -12.15
CA VAL A 281 -48.56 3.80 -11.33
C VAL A 281 -47.85 2.63 -12.01
N ARG A 282 -48.59 1.64 -12.50
CA ARG A 282 -48.03 0.45 -13.16
C ARG A 282 -47.23 0.80 -14.42
N ARG A 283 -47.77 1.64 -15.31
CA ARG A 283 -47.06 2.14 -16.51
C ARG A 283 -45.77 2.88 -16.15
N THR A 284 -45.82 3.71 -15.11
CA THR A 284 -44.65 4.45 -14.62
C THR A 284 -43.60 3.53 -14.01
N GLY A 285 -44.02 2.48 -13.31
CA GLY A 285 -43.14 1.46 -12.75
C GLY A 285 -42.37 0.67 -13.80
N GLU A 286 -43.04 0.22 -14.86
CA GLU A 286 -42.36 -0.44 -16.00
C GLU A 286 -41.40 0.52 -16.71
N LEU A 287 -41.80 1.78 -16.94
CA LEU A 287 -40.93 2.78 -17.56
C LEU A 287 -39.68 3.07 -16.69
N ALA A 288 -39.86 3.21 -15.37
CA ALA A 288 -38.77 3.40 -14.42
C ALA A 288 -37.83 2.18 -14.36
N THR A 289 -38.37 0.97 -14.49
CA THR A 289 -37.61 -0.27 -14.61
C THR A 289 -36.71 -0.24 -15.86
N LEU A 290 -37.24 0.21 -17.02
CA LEU A 290 -36.48 0.31 -18.27
C LEU A 290 -35.38 1.38 -18.22
N PHE A 291 -35.65 2.56 -17.67
CA PHE A 291 -34.62 3.59 -17.45
C PHE A 291 -33.53 3.10 -16.48
N SER A 292 -33.92 2.47 -15.39
CA SER A 292 -32.97 1.95 -14.40
C SER A 292 -32.15 0.78 -14.96
N ASP A 293 -32.72 -0.08 -15.80
CA ASP A 293 -31.97 -1.11 -16.50
C ASP A 293 -30.91 -0.50 -17.43
N SER A 294 -31.25 0.57 -18.16
CA SER A 294 -30.30 1.26 -19.05
C SER A 294 -29.15 1.97 -18.32
N GLY A 295 -29.23 2.08 -16.99
CA GLY A 295 -28.19 2.67 -16.13
C GLY A 295 -28.54 4.07 -15.62
N VAL A 296 -29.73 4.58 -15.93
CA VAL A 296 -30.19 5.92 -15.51
C VAL A 296 -30.69 5.87 -14.06
N ILE A 297 -30.39 6.92 -13.28
CA ILE A 297 -31.02 7.13 -11.97
C ILE A 297 -32.39 7.75 -12.22
N THR A 298 -33.45 7.01 -11.96
CA THR A 298 -34.82 7.43 -12.25
C THR A 298 -35.46 8.04 -11.01
N LEU A 299 -35.89 9.30 -11.10
CA LEU A 299 -36.60 9.98 -10.01
C LEU A 299 -38.10 10.01 -10.33
N VAL A 300 -38.92 9.23 -9.63
CA VAL A 300 -40.37 9.21 -9.84
C VAL A 300 -41.07 10.10 -8.81
N GLY A 301 -41.87 11.07 -9.28
CA GLY A 301 -42.63 12.00 -8.45
C GLY A 301 -44.14 11.86 -8.64
N LEU A 302 -44.76 10.87 -8.00
CA LEU A 302 -46.20 10.59 -8.10
C LEU A 302 -46.89 10.64 -6.73
N ILE A 303 -48.22 10.78 -6.71
CA ILE A 303 -48.97 10.63 -5.46
C ILE A 303 -48.99 9.15 -5.05
N SER A 304 -49.29 8.25 -5.99
CA SER A 304 -49.28 6.77 -5.81
C SER A 304 -49.92 6.33 -4.48
N PRO A 305 -51.23 6.56 -4.27
CA PRO A 305 -51.84 6.44 -2.94
C PRO A 305 -51.86 5.04 -2.35
N TYR A 306 -52.07 4.02 -3.16
CA TYR A 306 -52.30 2.66 -2.67
C TYR A 306 -50.98 1.90 -2.52
N ARG A 307 -50.80 1.19 -1.40
CA ARG A 307 -49.59 0.40 -1.12
C ARG A 307 -49.40 -0.70 -2.14
N ASN A 308 -50.46 -1.45 -2.42
CA ASN A 308 -50.45 -2.59 -3.34
C ASN A 308 -49.89 -2.25 -4.74
N ASP A 309 -50.10 -1.02 -5.23
CA ASP A 309 -49.55 -0.60 -6.52
C ASP A 309 -48.06 -0.30 -6.42
N ARG A 310 -47.61 0.33 -5.32
CA ARG A 310 -46.18 0.61 -5.05
C ARG A 310 -45.41 -0.68 -4.78
N ASP A 311 -46.00 -1.62 -4.05
CA ASP A 311 -45.44 -2.95 -3.78
C ASP A 311 -45.27 -3.78 -5.06
N GLN A 312 -46.20 -3.68 -6.02
CA GLN A 312 -46.04 -4.28 -7.35
C GLN A 312 -44.88 -3.66 -8.13
N VAL A 313 -44.74 -2.33 -8.11
CA VAL A 313 -43.60 -1.66 -8.77
C VAL A 313 -42.27 -2.04 -8.11
N ARG A 314 -42.22 -2.10 -6.78
CA ARG A 314 -41.06 -2.59 -6.01
C ARG A 314 -40.67 -3.99 -6.44
N LYS A 315 -41.62 -4.95 -6.40
CA LYS A 315 -41.41 -6.34 -6.81
C LYS A 315 -40.89 -6.44 -8.24
N ARG A 316 -41.39 -5.61 -9.16
CA ARG A 316 -40.95 -5.57 -10.55
C ARG A 316 -39.47 -5.17 -10.71
N HIS A 317 -38.98 -4.25 -9.86
CA HIS A 317 -37.56 -3.87 -9.83
C HIS A 317 -36.69 -4.97 -9.19
N GLU A 318 -37.17 -5.59 -8.10
CA GLU A 318 -36.51 -6.71 -7.42
C GLU A 318 -36.32 -7.91 -8.36
N GLU A 319 -37.35 -8.29 -9.14
CA GLU A 319 -37.30 -9.33 -10.17
C GLU A 319 -36.26 -9.05 -11.27
N GLN A 320 -35.85 -7.80 -11.46
CA GLN A 320 -34.82 -7.38 -12.41
C GLN A 320 -33.44 -7.14 -11.77
N GLY A 321 -33.30 -7.32 -10.45
CA GLY A 321 -32.09 -6.99 -9.71
C GLY A 321 -31.75 -5.49 -9.75
N ILE A 322 -32.77 -4.63 -9.81
CA ILE A 322 -32.62 -3.17 -9.89
C ILE A 322 -32.91 -2.55 -8.50
N PRO A 323 -32.04 -1.69 -7.96
CA PRO A 323 -32.30 -0.98 -6.71
C PRO A 323 -33.53 -0.07 -6.79
N PHE A 324 -34.43 -0.21 -5.81
CA PHE A 324 -35.66 0.57 -5.68
C PHE A 324 -35.72 1.20 -4.27
N TYR A 325 -35.99 2.49 -4.20
CA TYR A 325 -36.09 3.26 -2.97
C TYR A 325 -37.45 3.94 -2.89
N GLU A 326 -38.34 3.47 -2.03
CA GLU A 326 -39.58 4.16 -1.72
C GLU A 326 -39.29 5.30 -0.75
N VAL A 327 -39.51 6.53 -1.22
CA VAL A 327 -39.26 7.78 -0.49
C VAL A 327 -40.61 8.34 -0.06
N PHE A 328 -40.96 8.17 1.21
CA PHE A 328 -42.21 8.70 1.76
C PHE A 328 -42.02 10.16 2.18
N LEU A 329 -42.78 11.08 1.58
CA LEU A 329 -42.82 12.48 2.00
C LEU A 329 -43.94 12.67 3.02
N ASP A 330 -43.59 12.47 4.29
CA ASP A 330 -44.44 12.59 5.47
C ASP A 330 -44.67 14.08 5.82
N VAL A 331 -45.87 14.57 5.55
CA VAL A 331 -46.27 15.96 5.81
C VAL A 331 -47.70 15.99 6.33
N PRO A 332 -47.96 16.52 7.54
CA PRO A 332 -49.30 16.65 8.10
C PRO A 332 -50.24 17.43 7.17
N ILE A 333 -51.49 16.98 7.09
CA ILE A 333 -52.51 17.57 6.19
C ILE A 333 -52.65 19.09 6.40
N GLN A 334 -52.58 19.58 7.63
CA GLN A 334 -52.69 21.02 7.95
C GLN A 334 -51.60 21.85 7.25
N GLU A 335 -50.35 21.39 7.30
CA GLU A 335 -49.21 22.03 6.63
C GLU A 335 -49.38 22.04 5.09
N LEU A 336 -50.07 21.05 4.52
CA LEU A 336 -50.38 21.02 3.08
C LEU A 336 -51.43 22.06 2.69
N PHE A 337 -52.42 22.32 3.55
CA PHE A 337 -53.37 23.43 3.38
C PHE A 337 -52.68 24.79 3.45
N ASP A 338 -51.71 24.96 4.35
CA ASP A 338 -51.01 26.22 4.55
C ASP A 338 -50.01 26.52 3.41
N ARG A 339 -49.43 25.48 2.79
CA ARG A 339 -48.56 25.59 1.60
C ARG A 339 -49.29 25.87 0.29
N ASP A 340 -50.42 25.19 0.08
CA ASP A 340 -51.20 25.04 -1.16
C ASP A 340 -50.58 25.58 -2.48
N PRO A 341 -49.46 25.00 -2.97
CA PRO A 341 -48.64 25.61 -4.02
C PRO A 341 -49.30 25.58 -5.42
N LYS A 342 -50.43 24.89 -5.57
CA LYS A 342 -51.20 24.80 -6.82
C LYS A 342 -52.65 25.29 -6.66
N GLY A 343 -53.00 25.91 -5.54
CA GLY A 343 -54.38 26.35 -5.23
C GLY A 343 -55.39 25.20 -5.18
N GLN A 344 -54.93 23.97 -4.95
CA GLN A 344 -55.75 22.75 -4.98
C GLN A 344 -56.50 22.56 -3.65
N TYR A 345 -55.83 22.76 -2.53
CA TYR A 345 -56.45 22.60 -1.21
C TYR A 345 -57.51 23.67 -0.93
N ALA A 346 -57.31 24.90 -1.40
CA ALA A 346 -58.34 25.94 -1.38
C ALA A 346 -59.58 25.55 -2.20
N ARG A 347 -59.39 24.88 -3.34
CA ARG A 347 -60.47 24.40 -4.23
C ARG A 347 -61.16 23.13 -3.73
N VAL A 348 -60.47 22.28 -2.96
CA VAL A 348 -61.09 21.20 -2.19
C VAL A 348 -61.93 21.80 -1.05
N LYS A 349 -61.40 22.79 -0.32
CA LYS A 349 -62.10 23.50 0.76
C LYS A 349 -63.35 24.26 0.30
N SER A 350 -63.38 24.74 -0.96
CA SER A 350 -64.58 25.34 -1.57
C SER A 350 -65.56 24.32 -2.17
N GLY A 351 -65.21 23.02 -2.19
CA GLY A 351 -66.01 21.94 -2.77
C GLY A 351 -65.99 21.86 -4.31
N GLU A 352 -65.08 22.61 -4.95
CA GLU A 352 -64.89 22.63 -6.41
C GLU A 352 -64.10 21.40 -6.90
N LEU A 353 -63.14 20.93 -6.10
CA LEU A 353 -62.46 19.64 -6.28
C LEU A 353 -63.03 18.63 -5.28
N LYS A 354 -63.33 17.42 -5.77
CA LYS A 354 -63.79 16.25 -5.01
C LYS A 354 -62.96 15.04 -5.41
N HIS A 355 -62.95 13.99 -4.59
CA HIS A 355 -62.11 12.81 -4.78
C HIS A 355 -60.62 13.18 -4.76
N PHE A 356 -60.25 14.11 -3.87
CA PHE A 356 -58.87 14.53 -3.71
C PHE A 356 -58.13 13.62 -2.72
N THR A 357 -57.04 13.02 -3.19
CA THR A 357 -56.22 12.11 -2.40
C THR A 357 -55.66 12.78 -1.14
N CYS A 358 -55.70 12.07 -0.01
CA CYS A 358 -55.42 12.55 1.35
C CYS A 358 -56.49 13.44 1.99
N ILE A 359 -57.61 13.72 1.32
CA ILE A 359 -58.76 14.44 1.89
C ILE A 359 -60.04 13.61 1.77
N ASP A 360 -60.51 13.40 0.53
CA ASP A 360 -61.73 12.61 0.25
C ASP A 360 -61.39 11.15 -0.07
N ASP A 361 -60.31 10.95 -0.82
CA ASP A 361 -59.83 9.62 -1.23
C ASP A 361 -58.65 9.19 -0.34
N PRO A 362 -58.57 7.91 0.06
CA PRO A 362 -57.54 7.45 0.99
C PRO A 362 -56.13 7.53 0.40
N TYR A 363 -55.17 7.81 1.27
CA TYR A 363 -53.75 7.61 1.02
C TYR A 363 -53.23 6.55 1.99
N GLU A 364 -52.65 5.48 1.47
CA GLU A 364 -52.08 4.42 2.27
C GLU A 364 -50.58 4.66 2.44
N GLU A 365 -50.18 5.08 3.64
CA GLU A 365 -48.78 5.33 3.99
C GLU A 365 -47.91 4.06 3.81
N PRO A 366 -46.68 4.20 3.28
CA PRO A 366 -45.73 3.09 3.19
C PRO A 366 -45.44 2.47 4.56
N LEU A 367 -45.51 1.14 4.67
CA LEU A 367 -45.21 0.43 5.92
C LEU A 367 -43.70 0.28 6.17
N LYS A 368 -42.90 0.25 5.10
CA LYS A 368 -41.44 0.05 5.14
C LYS A 368 -40.73 0.86 4.02
N PRO A 369 -40.90 2.18 3.97
CA PRO A 369 -40.17 2.99 3.00
C PRO A 369 -38.67 2.96 3.31
N GLU A 370 -37.83 2.93 2.27
CA GLU A 370 -36.37 3.02 2.44
C GLU A 370 -35.93 4.36 3.05
N ILE A 371 -36.74 5.41 2.86
CA ILE A 371 -36.47 6.78 3.30
C ILE A 371 -37.79 7.46 3.66
N VAL A 372 -37.84 8.13 4.82
CA VAL A 372 -38.92 9.07 5.18
C VAL A 372 -38.36 10.48 5.20
N LEU A 373 -39.04 11.41 4.52
CA LEU A 373 -38.68 12.82 4.43
C LEU A 373 -39.80 13.69 4.99
N LYS A 374 -39.58 14.22 6.21
CA LYS A 374 -40.46 15.21 6.81
C LYS A 374 -40.15 16.61 6.31
N THR A 375 -40.64 16.95 5.11
CA THR A 375 -40.33 18.22 4.44
C THR A 375 -40.92 19.47 5.11
N HIS A 376 -41.50 19.32 6.31
CA HIS A 376 -41.98 20.39 7.19
C HIS A 376 -41.08 20.63 8.41
N GLU A 377 -40.20 19.67 8.72
CA GLU A 377 -39.14 19.78 9.72
C GLU A 377 -37.77 20.02 9.06
N LEU A 378 -37.61 19.67 7.77
CA LEU A 378 -36.35 19.69 7.01
C LEU A 378 -36.31 20.79 5.94
N GLN A 379 -35.12 21.38 5.74
CA GLN A 379 -34.81 22.18 4.55
C GLN A 379 -34.69 21.31 3.29
N ILE A 380 -34.67 21.96 2.12
CA ILE A 380 -34.57 21.27 0.82
C ILE A 380 -33.20 20.56 0.71
N GLU A 381 -32.14 21.25 1.10
CA GLU A 381 -30.76 20.77 1.05
C GLU A 381 -30.56 19.55 1.97
N GLU A 382 -31.17 19.55 3.16
CA GLU A 382 -31.13 18.43 4.10
C GLU A 382 -31.84 17.21 3.52
N SER A 383 -33.03 17.42 2.97
CA SER A 383 -33.83 16.38 2.30
C SER A 383 -33.08 15.77 1.11
N VAL A 384 -32.44 16.60 0.27
CA VAL A 384 -31.62 16.15 -0.86
C VAL A 384 -30.37 15.41 -0.39
N ASN A 385 -29.70 15.88 0.66
CA ASN A 385 -28.52 15.22 1.24
C ASN A 385 -28.83 13.82 1.78
N ILE A 386 -30.02 13.60 2.37
CA ILE A 386 -30.46 12.27 2.80
C ILE A 386 -30.57 11.32 1.60
N LEU A 387 -31.20 11.77 0.51
CA LEU A 387 -31.32 10.98 -0.72
C LEU A 387 -29.97 10.71 -1.37
N PHE A 388 -29.13 11.73 -1.50
CA PHE A 388 -27.78 11.64 -2.05
C PHE A 388 -26.94 10.61 -1.27
N ARG A 389 -26.87 10.71 0.06
CA ARG A 389 -26.11 9.78 0.91
C ARG A 389 -26.63 8.34 0.81
N ARG A 390 -27.93 8.14 0.63
CA ARG A 390 -28.49 6.79 0.40
C ARG A 390 -27.94 6.18 -0.90
N LEU A 391 -27.96 6.95 -1.99
CA LEU A 391 -27.46 6.51 -3.29
C LEU A 391 -25.93 6.34 -3.31
N GLU A 392 -25.20 7.19 -2.57
CA GLU A 392 -23.75 7.11 -2.39
C GLU A 392 -23.38 5.81 -1.64
N ARG A 393 -23.97 5.58 -0.46
CA ARG A 393 -23.76 4.41 0.38
C ARG A 393 -24.10 3.08 -0.32
N ASP A 394 -25.19 3.05 -1.07
CA ASP A 394 -25.63 1.84 -1.79
C ASP A 394 -24.91 1.67 -3.14
N GLY A 395 -23.87 2.48 -3.41
CA GLY A 395 -22.96 2.33 -4.54
C GLY A 395 -23.58 2.66 -5.91
N ILE A 396 -24.63 3.50 -5.92
CA ILE A 396 -25.35 3.94 -7.12
C ILE A 396 -24.60 5.10 -7.79
N LEU A 397 -24.14 6.07 -6.99
CA LEU A 397 -23.53 7.31 -7.49
C LEU A 397 -22.08 7.17 -7.94
N ILE A 398 -21.40 6.06 -7.63
CA ILE A 398 -19.98 5.82 -7.92
C ILE A 398 -19.09 7.01 -7.49
N GLY A 399 -18.86 6.98 -6.20
CA GLY A 399 -18.06 7.81 -5.30
C GLY A 399 -18.39 7.24 -3.91
N ALA A 400 -17.40 6.92 -3.08
CA ALA A 400 -17.69 6.16 -1.85
C ALA A 400 -18.53 6.98 -0.86
N PRO A 401 -19.35 6.31 -0.03
CA PRO A 401 -19.84 6.95 1.20
C PRO A 401 -18.65 7.57 1.91
N LYS A 402 -18.76 8.84 2.27
CA LYS A 402 -17.66 9.57 2.90
C LYS A 402 -17.22 8.82 4.19
N VAL A 403 -16.04 8.20 4.13
CA VAL A 403 -15.53 7.34 5.23
C VAL A 403 -14.84 8.18 6.30
N THR A 404 -14.38 9.38 5.91
CA THR A 404 -13.70 10.33 6.80
C THR A 404 -14.63 11.44 7.30
N PRO A 405 -14.24 12.13 8.39
CA PRO A 405 -14.97 13.30 8.90
C PRO A 405 -15.31 14.35 7.82
N PRO A 406 -16.43 15.08 7.96
CA PRO A 406 -16.77 16.23 7.11
C PRO A 406 -15.56 17.14 6.84
N GLY A 407 -15.36 17.57 5.58
CA GLY A 407 -14.19 18.37 5.16
C GLY A 407 -12.97 17.58 4.68
N LEU A 408 -12.70 16.38 5.21
CA LEU A 408 -11.50 15.60 4.86
C LEU A 408 -11.66 14.76 3.57
N PRO A 409 -10.61 14.43 2.82
CA PRO A 409 -10.68 13.46 1.72
C PRO A 409 -10.92 12.04 2.24
N ASN A 410 -11.48 11.15 1.41
CA ASN A 410 -11.46 9.71 1.67
C ASN A 410 -10.02 9.16 1.54
N PRO A 411 -9.72 7.99 2.14
CA PRO A 411 -8.45 7.29 1.93
C PRO A 411 -8.26 6.90 0.46
N ASP A 412 -7.02 6.58 0.09
CA ASP A 412 -6.70 6.15 -1.26
C ASP A 412 -7.41 4.82 -1.60
N GLY A 413 -8.02 4.77 -2.78
CA GLY A 413 -8.87 3.64 -3.18
C GLY A 413 -10.23 3.61 -2.49
N ASP A 414 -10.63 4.70 -1.82
CA ASP A 414 -11.93 4.83 -1.13
C ASP A 414 -12.16 3.76 -0.05
N LEU A 415 -11.07 3.22 0.51
CA LEU A 415 -11.06 2.09 1.43
C LEU A 415 -10.20 2.40 2.66
N VAL A 416 -10.78 2.31 3.86
CA VAL A 416 -9.98 2.22 5.09
C VAL A 416 -9.34 0.83 5.12
N VAL A 417 -8.02 0.80 5.16
CA VAL A 417 -7.23 -0.43 5.31
C VAL A 417 -6.73 -0.49 6.75
N ASP A 418 -7.16 -1.52 7.47
CA ASP A 418 -6.61 -1.95 8.75
C ASP A 418 -6.58 -3.47 8.70
N LEU A 419 -5.38 -4.05 8.79
CA LEU A 419 -5.16 -5.49 8.60
C LEU A 419 -4.94 -6.24 9.93
N HIS A 420 -5.14 -5.59 11.07
CA HIS A 420 -5.01 -6.25 12.37
C HIS A 420 -6.07 -7.36 12.52
N VAL A 421 -5.60 -8.55 12.91
CA VAL A 421 -6.48 -9.66 13.30
C VAL A 421 -7.29 -9.24 14.54
N PRO A 422 -8.64 -9.36 14.51
CA PRO A 422 -9.49 -9.11 15.66
C PRO A 422 -9.05 -9.88 16.91
N ILE A 423 -9.10 -9.23 18.08
CA ILE A 423 -8.51 -9.73 19.34
C ILE A 423 -9.01 -11.14 19.69
N ASP A 424 -10.29 -11.44 19.41
CA ASP A 424 -10.93 -12.74 19.62
C ASP A 424 -10.38 -13.86 18.72
N GLN A 425 -9.75 -13.52 17.59
CA GLN A 425 -9.19 -14.46 16.62
C GLN A 425 -7.67 -14.64 16.74
N GLN A 426 -6.97 -13.72 17.41
CA GLN A 426 -5.49 -13.71 17.46
C GLN A 426 -4.89 -15.02 17.98
N ALA A 427 -5.46 -15.63 19.04
CA ALA A 427 -4.94 -16.88 19.58
C ALA A 427 -5.03 -18.05 18.58
N MET A 428 -6.13 -18.11 17.81
CA MET A 428 -6.31 -19.10 16.74
C MET A 428 -5.34 -18.84 15.59
N LYS A 429 -5.20 -17.59 15.14
CA LYS A 429 -4.30 -17.22 14.04
C LYS A 429 -2.82 -17.42 14.38
N ARG A 430 -2.40 -17.18 15.63
CA ARG A 430 -1.05 -17.57 16.10
C ARG A 430 -0.83 -19.07 16.01
N ALA A 431 -1.77 -19.88 16.53
CA ALA A 431 -1.67 -21.34 16.48
C ALA A 431 -1.62 -21.87 15.04
N GLU A 432 -2.35 -21.24 14.12
CA GLU A 432 -2.27 -21.52 12.68
C GLU A 432 -0.89 -21.16 12.11
N ALA A 433 -0.36 -19.97 12.40
CA ALA A 433 0.92 -19.47 11.90
C ALA A 433 2.13 -20.31 12.37
N GLU A 434 2.02 -21.04 13.47
CA GLU A 434 3.02 -22.03 13.90
C GLU A 434 3.02 -23.32 13.06
N THR A 435 2.03 -23.54 12.19
CA THR A 435 1.97 -24.68 11.25
C THR A 435 2.36 -24.32 9.80
N LEU A 436 2.70 -23.06 9.55
CA LEU A 436 3.06 -22.54 8.23
C LEU A 436 4.59 -22.48 8.06
N PRO A 437 5.11 -22.59 6.81
CA PRO A 437 6.51 -22.26 6.54
C PRO A 437 6.78 -20.81 6.93
N LYS A 438 7.98 -20.56 7.45
CA LYS A 438 8.38 -19.24 7.97
C LYS A 438 9.11 -18.44 6.87
N VAL A 439 8.83 -17.14 6.80
CA VAL A 439 9.55 -16.17 5.97
C VAL A 439 10.16 -15.09 6.85
N LEU A 440 11.45 -14.86 6.68
CA LEU A 440 12.21 -13.87 7.43
C LEU A 440 11.81 -12.45 7.02
N LEU A 441 11.56 -11.60 8.02
CA LEU A 441 11.51 -10.15 7.89
C LEU A 441 12.80 -9.55 8.43
N THR A 442 13.42 -8.65 7.67
CA THR A 442 14.35 -7.67 8.24
C THR A 442 13.58 -6.58 8.99
N ASP A 443 14.29 -5.80 9.80
CA ASP A 443 13.73 -4.63 10.49
C ASP A 443 13.13 -3.60 9.50
N ILE A 444 13.67 -3.49 8.28
CA ILE A 444 13.12 -2.63 7.21
C ILE A 444 11.82 -3.24 6.65
N ASP A 445 11.77 -4.56 6.47
CA ASP A 445 10.55 -5.26 6.03
C ASP A 445 9.45 -5.15 7.09
N LEU A 446 9.79 -5.10 8.38
CA LEU A 446 8.85 -4.86 9.47
C LEU A 446 8.26 -3.43 9.42
N ASN A 447 9.08 -2.42 9.09
CA ASN A 447 8.58 -1.05 8.85
C ASN A 447 7.61 -1.03 7.64
N TRP A 448 7.89 -1.78 6.57
CA TRP A 448 6.96 -1.92 5.44
C TRP A 448 5.69 -2.69 5.79
N LEU A 449 5.80 -3.77 6.59
CA LEU A 449 4.66 -4.53 7.10
C LEU A 449 3.73 -3.62 7.91
N GLN A 450 4.26 -2.77 8.79
CA GLN A 450 3.47 -1.75 9.50
C GLN A 450 2.83 -0.74 8.54
N THR A 451 3.60 -0.26 7.56
CA THR A 451 3.12 0.69 6.55
C THR A 451 1.93 0.14 5.76
N ILE A 452 1.93 -1.15 5.43
CA ILE A 452 0.79 -1.80 4.79
C ILE A 452 -0.35 -2.02 5.80
N GLY A 453 -0.06 -2.68 6.92
CA GLY A 453 -1.06 -3.16 7.88
C GLY A 453 -1.86 -2.06 8.58
N GLU A 454 -1.27 -0.90 8.78
CA GLU A 454 -1.91 0.27 9.41
C GLU A 454 -2.52 1.26 8.40
N GLY A 455 -2.63 0.87 7.12
CA GLY A 455 -3.35 1.62 6.09
C GLY A 455 -2.57 2.74 5.39
N TRP A 456 -1.31 2.98 5.75
CA TRP A 456 -0.46 4.00 5.14
C TRP A 456 -0.20 3.76 3.64
N ALA A 457 -0.31 2.52 3.18
CA ALA A 457 -0.21 2.12 1.78
C ALA A 457 -1.57 1.90 1.08
N ALA A 458 -2.72 2.24 1.68
CA ALA A 458 -4.06 1.97 1.14
C ALA A 458 -4.21 2.32 -0.36
N PRO A 459 -4.92 1.51 -1.17
CA PRO A 459 -5.69 0.32 -0.80
C PRO A 459 -4.88 -0.99 -0.80
N LEU A 460 -3.54 -0.93 -0.80
CA LEU A 460 -2.69 -2.13 -0.79
C LEU A 460 -2.91 -2.94 0.49
N LYS A 461 -3.22 -4.25 0.35
CA LYS A 461 -3.50 -5.18 1.47
C LYS A 461 -2.36 -6.16 1.79
N GLY A 462 -1.21 -6.01 1.16
CA GLY A 462 -0.05 -6.84 1.45
C GLY A 462 1.14 -6.53 0.56
N PHE A 463 2.18 -7.35 0.60
CA PHE A 463 3.35 -7.17 -0.27
C PHE A 463 2.93 -7.35 -1.74
N MET A 464 3.47 -6.51 -2.62
CA MET A 464 3.02 -6.44 -4.01
C MET A 464 3.19 -7.78 -4.74
N ARG A 465 2.12 -8.21 -5.42
CA ARG A 465 2.17 -9.25 -6.46
C ARG A 465 2.87 -8.73 -7.72
N GLN A 466 3.28 -9.61 -8.64
CA GLN A 466 4.07 -9.22 -9.80
C GLN A 466 3.37 -8.17 -10.68
N GLY A 467 2.05 -8.29 -10.88
CA GLY A 467 1.27 -7.32 -11.65
C GLY A 467 1.27 -5.92 -11.02
N LEU A 468 1.12 -5.84 -9.69
CA LEU A 468 1.13 -4.58 -8.94
C LEU A 468 2.52 -3.93 -8.95
N LEU A 469 3.59 -4.73 -8.82
CA LEU A 469 4.96 -4.25 -8.95
C LEU A 469 5.19 -3.61 -10.33
N LEU A 470 4.76 -4.26 -11.41
CA LEU A 470 4.90 -3.71 -12.75
C LEU A 470 4.10 -2.42 -12.95
N GLU A 471 2.87 -2.35 -12.42
CA GLU A 471 2.09 -1.11 -12.46
C GLU A 471 2.78 0.05 -11.71
N THR A 472 3.31 -0.22 -10.52
CA THR A 472 4.10 0.73 -9.74
C THR A 472 5.33 1.21 -10.51
N LEU A 473 6.16 0.30 -11.01
CA LEU A 473 7.42 0.62 -11.71
C LEU A 473 7.23 1.35 -13.04
N HIS A 474 6.09 1.17 -13.72
CA HIS A 474 5.84 1.74 -15.05
C HIS A 474 4.92 2.97 -15.05
N PHE A 475 4.04 3.10 -14.06
CA PHE A 475 2.99 4.14 -14.05
C PHE A 475 2.92 4.95 -12.76
N ASN A 476 3.81 4.70 -11.78
CA ASN A 476 3.77 5.31 -10.44
C ASN A 476 2.40 5.22 -9.75
N SER A 477 1.56 4.26 -10.18
CA SER A 477 0.15 4.15 -9.79
C SER A 477 -0.40 2.78 -10.10
N ILE A 478 -1.34 2.33 -9.27
CA ILE A 478 -2.08 1.07 -9.44
C ILE A 478 -3.53 1.35 -9.83
N LEU A 479 -4.10 0.47 -10.66
CA LEU A 479 -5.53 0.43 -10.99
C LEU A 479 -6.37 -0.04 -9.79
N VAL A 480 -7.52 0.58 -9.58
CA VAL A 480 -8.45 0.25 -8.48
C VAL A 480 -9.89 0.15 -8.99
N ASP A 481 -10.69 -0.77 -8.43
CA ASP A 481 -12.13 -0.92 -8.74
C ASP A 481 -12.99 -1.05 -7.46
N PRO A 482 -12.94 -0.05 -6.56
CA PRO A 482 -13.54 -0.17 -5.22
C PRO A 482 -15.05 -0.42 -5.23
N PHE A 483 -15.75 0.02 -6.29
CA PHE A 483 -17.20 -0.13 -6.45
C PHE A 483 -17.63 -1.33 -7.31
N ASN A 484 -16.66 -2.16 -7.72
CA ASN A 484 -16.84 -3.34 -8.56
C ASN A 484 -17.55 -3.02 -9.89
N VAL A 485 -17.16 -1.90 -10.50
CA VAL A 485 -17.71 -1.35 -11.75
C VAL A 485 -17.38 -2.25 -12.93
N THR A 486 -16.16 -2.80 -12.96
CA THR A 486 -15.66 -3.63 -14.07
C THR A 486 -15.71 -5.12 -13.80
N GLY A 487 -16.02 -5.53 -12.56
CA GLY A 487 -15.95 -6.91 -12.11
C GLY A 487 -14.64 -7.27 -11.40
N ASN A 488 -13.71 -6.31 -11.26
CA ASN A 488 -12.32 -6.55 -10.84
C ASN A 488 -12.02 -5.99 -9.44
N GLN A 489 -13.01 -5.93 -8.54
CA GLN A 489 -12.83 -5.39 -7.18
C GLN A 489 -11.70 -6.07 -6.40
N LEU A 490 -11.48 -7.37 -6.62
CA LEU A 490 -10.44 -8.17 -5.95
C LEU A 490 -9.10 -8.19 -6.73
N ARG A 491 -8.80 -7.17 -7.54
CA ARG A 491 -7.58 -7.11 -8.37
C ARG A 491 -6.29 -7.12 -7.55
N LEU A 492 -6.30 -6.53 -6.35
CA LEU A 492 -5.10 -6.39 -5.51
C LEU A 492 -4.82 -7.68 -4.73
N GLU A 493 -5.88 -8.45 -4.50
CA GLU A 493 -5.99 -9.70 -3.78
C GLU A 493 -5.64 -10.91 -4.68
N THR A 494 -6.03 -10.87 -5.94
CA THR A 494 -5.88 -12.00 -6.90
C THR A 494 -4.43 -12.16 -7.40
N GLN A 495 -3.97 -13.40 -7.53
CA GLN A 495 -2.68 -13.74 -8.18
C GLN A 495 -2.58 -13.20 -9.61
N THR A 496 -1.37 -12.84 -10.03
CA THR A 496 -1.12 -12.26 -11.35
C THR A 496 -1.27 -13.28 -12.48
N ASP A 497 -2.31 -13.12 -13.32
CA ASP A 497 -2.47 -13.88 -14.56
C ASP A 497 -2.17 -12.99 -15.80
N PHE A 498 -1.03 -13.24 -16.44
CA PHE A 498 -0.64 -12.57 -17.69
C PHE A 498 -1.22 -13.20 -18.97
N ALA A 499 -1.89 -14.35 -18.87
CA ALA A 499 -2.60 -14.98 -19.97
C ALA A 499 -4.03 -14.45 -20.11
N HIS A 500 -4.68 -14.10 -18.99
CA HIS A 500 -6.08 -13.65 -18.97
C HIS A 500 -6.24 -12.24 -18.37
N PHE A 501 -6.12 -11.22 -19.23
CA PHE A 501 -6.51 -9.86 -18.85
C PHE A 501 -8.04 -9.72 -18.82
N PRO A 502 -8.64 -9.08 -17.80
CA PRO A 502 -10.07 -8.87 -17.76
C PRO A 502 -10.52 -7.98 -18.94
N PRO A 503 -11.71 -8.27 -19.54
CA PRO A 503 -12.16 -7.61 -20.77
C PRO A 503 -12.46 -6.11 -20.60
N PHE A 504 -12.67 -5.67 -19.37
CA PHE A 504 -12.81 -4.26 -18.99
C PHE A 504 -11.79 -3.97 -17.90
N GLN A 505 -10.93 -2.98 -18.14
CA GLN A 505 -9.99 -2.48 -17.13
C GLN A 505 -10.66 -1.37 -16.31
N PRO A 506 -10.39 -1.28 -15.00
CA PRO A 506 -10.79 -0.12 -14.21
C PRO A 506 -10.18 1.17 -14.77
N ARG A 507 -10.86 2.30 -14.60
CA ARG A 507 -10.34 3.61 -15.01
C ARG A 507 -9.63 4.35 -13.88
N ASP A 508 -10.01 4.06 -12.64
CA ASP A 508 -9.52 4.77 -11.48
C ASP A 508 -8.13 4.27 -11.08
N ARG A 509 -7.32 5.20 -10.58
CA ARG A 509 -5.92 4.97 -10.17
C ARG A 509 -5.63 5.60 -8.83
N VAL A 510 -4.76 4.94 -8.07
CA VAL A 510 -4.16 5.44 -6.84
C VAL A 510 -2.67 5.62 -7.04
N SER A 511 -2.10 6.72 -6.54
CA SER A 511 -0.65 6.95 -6.57
C SER A 511 0.06 5.85 -5.76
N MET A 512 1.01 5.17 -6.40
CA MET A 512 1.78 4.07 -5.82
C MET A 512 3.14 3.96 -6.53
N PRO A 513 4.11 4.82 -6.17
CA PRO A 513 5.36 4.98 -6.90
C PRO A 513 6.52 4.17 -6.31
N ILE A 514 6.40 3.69 -5.07
CA ILE A 514 7.41 2.88 -4.38
C ILE A 514 6.98 1.41 -4.38
N PRO A 515 7.80 0.49 -4.93
CA PRO A 515 7.67 -0.94 -4.71
C PRO A 515 7.70 -1.30 -3.22
N ILE A 516 6.62 -1.90 -2.72
CA ILE A 516 6.55 -2.44 -1.36
C ILE A 516 6.54 -3.97 -1.48
N THR A 517 7.75 -4.55 -1.50
CA THR A 517 7.99 -5.96 -1.86
C THR A 517 8.85 -6.65 -0.80
N LEU A 518 8.52 -7.89 -0.44
CA LEU A 518 9.32 -8.71 0.46
C LEU A 518 10.22 -9.64 -0.37
N SER A 519 11.53 -9.61 -0.14
CA SER A 519 12.48 -10.48 -0.85
C SER A 519 12.74 -11.77 -0.10
N ILE A 520 12.85 -12.88 -0.83
CA ILE A 520 13.17 -14.20 -0.29
C ILE A 520 14.28 -14.88 -1.12
N THR A 521 15.07 -15.71 -0.45
CA THR A 521 16.11 -16.52 -1.08
C THR A 521 15.53 -17.74 -1.81
N ASP A 522 16.31 -18.33 -2.72
CA ASP A 522 15.97 -19.63 -3.33
C ASP A 522 15.70 -20.71 -2.28
N PHE A 523 16.49 -20.74 -1.19
CA PHE A 523 16.25 -21.64 -0.05
C PHE A 523 14.84 -21.46 0.54
N THR A 524 14.47 -20.22 0.86
CA THR A 524 13.17 -19.91 1.48
C THR A 524 12.03 -20.29 0.53
N LYS A 525 12.17 -20.00 -0.77
CA LYS A 525 11.23 -20.43 -1.81
C LYS A 525 11.06 -21.96 -1.83
N LEU A 526 12.16 -22.71 -1.83
CA LEU A 526 12.12 -24.19 -1.84
C LEU A 526 11.44 -24.75 -0.57
N GLN A 527 11.67 -24.16 0.60
CA GLN A 527 10.98 -24.57 1.84
C GLN A 527 9.47 -24.32 1.77
N ILE A 528 9.04 -23.19 1.21
CA ILE A 528 7.62 -22.88 0.99
C ILE A 528 7.01 -23.88 0.01
N GLU A 529 7.63 -24.09 -1.16
CA GLU A 529 7.16 -25.02 -2.19
C GLU A 529 7.06 -26.47 -1.67
N ALA A 530 8.05 -26.93 -0.89
CA ALA A 530 8.06 -28.25 -0.28
C ALA A 530 6.98 -28.44 0.81
N SER A 531 6.54 -27.36 1.46
CA SER A 531 5.50 -27.42 2.50
C SER A 531 4.09 -27.75 1.96
N GLY A 532 3.85 -27.50 0.67
CA GLY A 532 2.52 -27.62 0.04
C GLY A 532 1.45 -26.64 0.56
N LYS A 533 1.82 -25.67 1.41
CA LYS A 533 0.91 -24.64 1.92
C LYS A 533 0.71 -23.52 0.89
N GLN A 534 -0.41 -22.81 0.95
CA GLN A 534 -0.69 -21.60 0.15
C GLN A 534 -0.45 -20.29 0.92
N ASP A 535 -0.11 -20.42 2.21
CA ASP A 535 0.08 -19.32 3.15
C ASP A 535 1.42 -19.52 3.87
N VAL A 536 2.04 -18.41 4.28
CA VAL A 536 3.32 -18.40 5.01
C VAL A 536 3.24 -17.51 6.25
N ALA A 537 3.98 -17.84 7.30
CA ALA A 537 4.08 -17.01 8.49
C ALA A 537 5.28 -16.07 8.39
N LEU A 538 5.07 -14.77 8.64
CA LEU A 538 6.12 -13.75 8.61
C LEU A 538 6.75 -13.61 10.01
N VAL A 539 8.07 -13.80 10.08
CA VAL A 539 8.84 -13.92 11.32
C VAL A 539 9.99 -12.92 11.34
N THR A 540 10.13 -12.19 12.44
CA THR A 540 11.25 -11.24 12.64
C THR A 540 12.60 -11.95 12.81
N ARG A 541 13.71 -11.21 12.72
CA ARG A 541 15.06 -11.71 13.06
C ARG A 541 15.19 -12.33 14.46
N MET A 542 14.28 -11.99 15.37
CA MET A 542 14.18 -12.52 16.73
C MET A 542 13.23 -13.71 16.88
N GLY A 543 12.79 -14.33 15.77
CA GLY A 543 11.94 -15.52 15.80
C GLY A 543 10.47 -15.25 16.15
N HIS A 544 10.07 -13.99 16.36
CA HIS A 544 8.67 -13.65 16.66
C HIS A 544 7.84 -13.64 15.39
N THR A 545 6.82 -14.52 15.32
CA THR A 545 5.78 -14.52 14.27
C THR A 545 4.87 -13.29 14.44
N VAL A 546 4.81 -12.41 13.43
CA VAL A 546 4.07 -11.13 13.51
C VAL A 546 2.87 -11.04 12.55
N ALA A 547 2.86 -11.80 11.46
CA ALA A 547 1.79 -11.79 10.47
C ALA A 547 1.68 -13.13 9.72
N ILE A 548 0.56 -13.33 9.04
CA ILE A 548 0.40 -14.38 8.02
C ILE A 548 0.29 -13.69 6.66
N LEU A 549 1.02 -14.18 5.66
CA LEU A 549 0.88 -13.78 4.27
C LEU A 549 0.09 -14.87 3.52
N ARG A 550 -1.11 -14.50 3.07
CA ARG A 550 -2.12 -15.37 2.46
C ARG A 550 -2.02 -15.44 0.94
N ASN A 551 -2.36 -16.61 0.39
CA ASN A 551 -2.48 -16.85 -1.05
C ASN A 551 -1.28 -16.30 -1.83
N TYR A 552 -0.06 -16.66 -1.42
CA TYR A 552 1.14 -15.95 -1.89
C TYR A 552 1.39 -16.11 -3.40
N GLU A 553 2.28 -15.28 -3.94
CA GLU A 553 2.82 -15.36 -5.30
C GLU A 553 4.33 -15.11 -5.24
N ILE A 554 5.15 -16.05 -5.72
CA ILE A 554 6.61 -15.93 -5.77
C ILE A 554 7.05 -15.67 -7.20
N TYR A 555 7.87 -14.65 -7.41
CA TYR A 555 8.38 -14.26 -8.73
C TYR A 555 9.80 -13.67 -8.64
N ASN A 556 10.50 -13.53 -9.77
CA ASN A 556 11.92 -13.13 -9.79
C ASN A 556 12.14 -11.68 -9.29
N ASN A 557 13.12 -11.46 -8.43
CA ASN A 557 13.55 -10.14 -7.98
C ASN A 557 14.41 -9.45 -9.05
N ARG A 558 13.79 -8.61 -9.89
CA ARG A 558 14.48 -7.86 -10.96
C ARG A 558 15.18 -6.61 -10.39
N LYS A 559 16.11 -6.82 -9.45
CA LYS A 559 16.82 -5.79 -8.66
C LYS A 559 17.25 -4.56 -9.47
N GLU A 560 18.00 -4.76 -10.56
CA GLU A 560 18.49 -3.67 -11.42
C GLU A 560 17.36 -2.90 -12.12
N GLU A 561 16.28 -3.58 -12.54
CA GLU A 561 15.11 -2.91 -13.12
C GLU A 561 14.35 -2.09 -12.06
N ILE A 562 14.21 -2.62 -10.85
CA ILE A 562 13.60 -1.90 -9.72
C ILE A 562 14.40 -0.64 -9.40
N VAL A 563 15.73 -0.77 -9.29
CA VAL A 563 16.63 0.36 -8.99
C VAL A 563 16.58 1.41 -10.11
N THR A 564 16.79 1.01 -11.36
CA THR A 564 16.82 1.96 -12.50
C THR A 564 15.50 2.69 -12.71
N ARG A 565 14.35 2.04 -12.49
CA ARG A 565 13.03 2.67 -12.62
C ARG A 565 12.64 3.53 -11.43
N MET A 566 12.96 3.11 -10.20
CA MET A 566 12.60 3.87 -8.99
C MET A 566 13.49 5.09 -8.77
N TYR A 567 14.82 4.93 -8.90
CA TYR A 567 15.79 5.99 -8.62
C TYR A 567 16.19 6.80 -9.84
N GLY A 568 16.06 6.27 -11.06
CA GLY A 568 16.59 6.87 -12.29
C GLY A 568 18.12 6.75 -12.45
N VAL A 569 18.82 6.17 -11.47
CA VAL A 569 20.29 6.02 -11.42
C VAL A 569 20.64 4.70 -10.74
N ILE A 570 21.79 4.13 -11.10
CA ILE A 570 22.44 3.07 -10.32
C ILE A 570 23.58 3.71 -9.53
N ASP A 571 23.51 3.59 -8.21
CA ASP A 571 24.54 4.02 -7.28
C ASP A 571 24.75 2.93 -6.22
N MET A 572 25.88 2.23 -6.28
CA MET A 572 26.18 1.15 -5.34
C MET A 572 26.67 1.65 -3.96
N GLY A 573 26.90 2.95 -3.79
CA GLY A 573 27.11 3.59 -2.49
C GLY A 573 25.82 4.16 -1.88
N HIS A 574 24.71 4.19 -2.63
CA HIS A 574 23.42 4.63 -2.11
C HIS A 574 22.83 3.56 -1.16
N PRO A 575 22.54 3.91 0.11
CA PRO A 575 22.39 2.90 1.16
C PRO A 575 21.13 2.03 1.02
N TYR A 576 20.02 2.57 0.48
CA TYR A 576 18.84 1.74 0.20
C TYR A 576 18.99 0.92 -1.11
N ILE A 577 19.85 1.35 -2.05
CA ILE A 577 20.15 0.55 -3.25
C ILE A 577 20.96 -0.69 -2.84
N GLN A 578 21.94 -0.53 -1.94
CA GLN A 578 22.65 -1.64 -1.31
C GLN A 578 21.67 -2.64 -0.67
N ASN A 579 20.67 -2.17 0.08
CA ASN A 579 19.63 -3.02 0.66
C ASN A 579 18.85 -3.83 -0.39
N ILE A 580 18.45 -3.21 -1.51
CA ILE A 580 17.77 -3.91 -2.62
C ILE A 580 18.68 -4.99 -3.24
N TYR A 581 19.96 -4.69 -3.43
CA TYR A 581 20.92 -5.66 -3.98
C TYR A 581 21.25 -6.81 -3.01
N ALA A 582 21.23 -6.55 -1.70
CA ALA A 582 21.44 -7.56 -0.65
C ALA A 582 20.23 -8.47 -0.41
N GLY A 583 19.02 -8.09 -0.84
CA GLY A 583 17.82 -8.94 -0.75
C GLY A 583 17.92 -10.24 -1.56
N GLY A 584 16.97 -11.17 -1.39
CA GLY A 584 16.98 -12.47 -2.07
C GLY A 584 16.74 -12.43 -3.59
N GLU A 585 16.88 -13.58 -4.26
CA GLU A 585 16.71 -13.76 -5.71
C GLU A 585 15.24 -13.63 -6.17
N TYR A 586 14.30 -13.82 -5.24
CA TYR A 586 12.86 -13.78 -5.50
C TYR A 586 12.18 -12.73 -4.64
N LEU A 587 10.97 -12.35 -5.05
CA LEU A 587 10.03 -11.56 -4.29
C LEU A 587 8.79 -12.40 -3.99
N ILE A 588 8.17 -12.17 -2.84
CA ILE A 588 6.90 -12.79 -2.45
C ILE A 588 5.85 -11.70 -2.21
N GLY A 589 4.72 -11.81 -2.90
CA GLY A 589 3.53 -10.98 -2.73
C GLY A 589 2.35 -11.80 -2.20
N GLY A 590 1.34 -11.15 -1.63
CA GLY A 590 0.18 -11.80 -1.02
C GLY A 590 -0.59 -10.86 -0.11
N GLU A 591 -1.68 -11.32 0.51
CA GLU A 591 -2.48 -10.52 1.46
C GLU A 591 -1.99 -10.71 2.90
N ILE A 592 -1.99 -9.65 3.71
CA ILE A 592 -1.46 -9.68 5.08
C ILE A 592 -2.59 -9.77 6.09
N GLU A 593 -2.51 -10.75 6.99
CA GLU A 593 -3.20 -10.75 8.29
C GLU A 593 -2.16 -10.40 9.37
N LEU A 594 -2.25 -9.19 9.93
CA LEU A 594 -1.31 -8.69 10.93
C LEU A 594 -1.75 -9.18 12.33
N LEU A 595 -1.01 -10.09 12.95
CA LEU A 595 -1.46 -10.80 14.16
C LEU A 595 -1.66 -9.86 15.36
N GLU A 596 -0.80 -8.85 15.48
CA GLU A 596 -0.79 -7.87 16.57
C GLU A 596 -0.31 -6.51 16.06
N ARG A 597 -0.60 -5.45 16.81
CA ARG A 597 -0.03 -4.13 16.54
C ARG A 597 1.49 -4.18 16.67
N ILE A 598 2.19 -3.71 15.65
CA ILE A 598 3.65 -3.59 15.67
C ILE A 598 4.05 -2.55 16.71
N ARG A 599 4.95 -2.96 17.61
CA ARG A 599 5.54 -2.13 18.66
C ARG A 599 7.05 -2.30 18.60
N TYR A 600 7.77 -1.22 18.87
CA TYR A 600 9.23 -1.22 18.86
C TYR A 600 9.81 -1.17 20.28
N ASN A 601 9.00 -0.83 21.29
CA ASN A 601 9.38 -0.77 22.71
C ASN A 601 10.58 0.18 22.98
N ASP A 602 10.81 1.14 22.09
CA ASP A 602 11.90 2.14 22.11
C ASP A 602 11.53 3.43 22.88
N GLY A 603 10.38 3.43 23.56
CA GLY A 603 9.84 4.61 24.25
C GLY A 603 9.13 5.62 23.36
N LEU A 604 8.88 5.31 22.08
CA LEU A 604 8.22 6.21 21.11
C LEU A 604 6.87 5.68 20.57
N ASP A 605 6.43 4.48 20.96
CA ASP A 605 5.22 3.85 20.41
C ASP A 605 3.93 4.65 20.65
N GLN A 606 3.87 5.51 21.66
CA GLN A 606 2.75 6.45 21.88
C GLN A 606 2.57 7.46 20.74
N TRP A 607 3.62 7.69 19.95
CA TRP A 607 3.59 8.57 18.78
C TRP A 607 3.35 7.80 17.46
N ARG A 608 3.36 6.46 17.47
CA ARG A 608 3.08 5.60 16.30
C ARG A 608 1.60 5.26 16.23
N LYS A 609 0.79 6.22 15.78
CA LYS A 609 -0.66 6.06 15.58
C LYS A 609 -0.94 5.37 14.23
N THR A 610 -2.01 4.60 14.11
CA THR A 610 -2.44 4.07 12.79
C THR A 610 -3.08 5.15 11.93
N ALA A 611 -3.30 4.91 10.63
CA ALA A 611 -4.03 5.84 9.77
C ALA A 611 -5.47 6.12 10.29
N THR A 612 -6.12 5.13 10.89
CA THR A 612 -7.47 5.29 11.48
C THR A 612 -7.42 6.11 12.77
N GLU A 613 -6.43 5.88 13.64
CA GLU A 613 -6.29 6.62 14.91
C GLU A 613 -5.98 8.11 14.69
N ILE A 614 -5.14 8.44 13.69
CA ILE A 614 -4.84 9.84 13.39
C ILE A 614 -6.04 10.56 12.74
N MET A 615 -6.84 9.86 11.91
CA MET A 615 -8.09 10.39 11.39
C MET A 615 -9.11 10.69 12.49
N GLN A 616 -9.20 9.84 13.52
CA GLN A 616 -10.02 10.11 14.71
C GLN A 616 -9.51 11.35 15.46
N GLU A 617 -8.20 11.50 15.65
CA GLU A 617 -7.64 12.68 16.32
C GLU A 617 -7.88 14.00 15.54
N PHE A 618 -7.88 13.96 14.21
CA PHE A 618 -8.32 15.11 13.40
C PHE A 618 -9.80 15.44 13.64
N GLN A 619 -10.67 14.42 13.78
CA GLN A 619 -12.08 14.60 14.12
C GLN A 619 -12.27 15.20 15.51
N ASP A 620 -11.54 14.68 16.51
CA ASP A 620 -11.63 15.10 17.91
C ASP A 620 -11.16 16.56 18.09
N LYS A 621 -10.19 16.99 17.27
CA LYS A 621 -9.76 18.39 17.15
C LYS A 621 -10.71 19.27 16.31
N GLY A 622 -11.74 18.68 15.70
CA GLY A 622 -12.74 19.38 14.89
C GLY A 622 -12.23 19.88 13.53
N ALA A 623 -11.24 19.20 12.93
CA ALA A 623 -10.60 19.64 11.69
C ALA A 623 -11.58 19.70 10.51
N ASP A 624 -11.69 20.86 9.86
CA ASP A 624 -12.40 21.00 8.58
C ASP A 624 -11.46 20.85 7.37
N THR A 625 -10.15 20.96 7.59
CA THR A 625 -9.10 20.52 6.67
C THR A 625 -7.83 20.13 7.43
N VAL A 626 -7.02 19.25 6.85
CA VAL A 626 -5.73 18.81 7.40
C VAL A 626 -4.61 19.11 6.41
N TYR A 627 -3.50 19.64 6.91
CA TYR A 627 -2.29 19.87 6.12
C TYR A 627 -1.07 19.20 6.76
N ALA A 628 -0.39 18.35 5.98
CA ALA A 628 0.70 17.52 6.47
C ALA A 628 2.08 18.10 6.16
N PHE A 629 2.94 18.17 7.18
CA PHE A 629 4.36 18.52 7.07
C PHE A 629 5.21 17.26 7.35
N GLN A 630 5.76 16.67 6.28
CA GLN A 630 6.75 15.59 6.36
C GLN A 630 8.09 16.14 6.86
N THR A 631 8.74 15.47 7.81
CA THR A 631 10.09 15.85 8.25
C THR A 631 11.00 14.67 8.59
N ARG A 632 12.29 14.80 8.22
CA ARG A 632 13.40 13.94 8.67
C ARG A 632 14.46 14.72 9.49
N ASN A 633 14.16 15.96 9.89
CA ASN A 633 15.10 16.87 10.58
C ASN A 633 14.46 17.56 11.79
N PRO A 634 15.26 18.01 12.79
CA PRO A 634 14.78 18.89 13.86
C PRO A 634 14.09 20.17 13.34
N THR A 635 13.07 20.64 14.07
CA THR A 635 12.25 21.80 13.69
C THR A 635 12.84 23.09 14.28
N HIS A 636 13.50 23.90 13.44
CA HIS A 636 13.87 25.28 13.75
C HIS A 636 12.71 26.25 13.42
N SER A 637 12.77 27.49 13.90
CA SER A 637 11.72 28.50 13.76
C SER A 637 11.33 28.83 12.31
N GLY A 638 12.19 28.56 11.33
CA GLY A 638 11.83 28.67 9.91
C GLY A 638 10.73 27.69 9.50
N HIS A 639 10.84 26.42 9.93
CA HIS A 639 9.82 25.40 9.70
C HIS A 639 8.54 25.74 10.48
N ALA A 640 8.67 26.22 11.73
CA ALA A 640 7.52 26.65 12.53
C ALA A 640 6.76 27.84 11.90
N TYR A 641 7.48 28.86 11.40
CA TYR A 641 6.89 29.96 10.64
C TYR A 641 6.10 29.44 9.42
N LEU A 642 6.71 28.56 8.63
CA LEU A 642 6.11 28.00 7.42
C LEU A 642 4.86 27.17 7.73
N MET A 643 4.89 26.35 8.79
CA MET A 643 3.75 25.56 9.26
C MET A 643 2.60 26.43 9.80
N ARG A 644 2.89 27.55 10.49
CA ARG A 644 1.84 28.47 10.95
C ARG A 644 1.25 29.30 9.81
N SER A 645 2.09 29.86 8.94
CA SER A 645 1.65 30.63 7.77
C SER A 645 0.75 29.80 6.85
N ALA A 646 1.06 28.51 6.66
CA ALA A 646 0.20 27.58 5.93
C ALA A 646 -1.22 27.48 6.52
N GLY A 647 -1.33 27.34 7.85
CA GLY A 647 -2.62 27.32 8.55
C GLY A 647 -3.38 28.65 8.43
N ASP A 648 -2.69 29.78 8.55
CA ASP A 648 -3.31 31.11 8.39
C ASP A 648 -3.76 31.38 6.94
N ASP A 649 -3.02 30.89 5.94
CA ASP A 649 -3.41 30.97 4.53
C ASP A 649 -4.58 30.03 4.19
N LEU A 650 -4.78 28.95 4.95
CA LEU A 650 -6.00 28.15 4.89
C LEU A 650 -7.18 28.88 5.53
N LYS A 651 -6.99 29.55 6.67
CA LYS A 651 -8.04 30.41 7.28
C LYS A 651 -8.49 31.53 6.34
N LYS A 652 -7.55 32.19 5.65
CA LYS A 652 -7.85 33.20 4.60
C LYS A 652 -8.65 32.63 3.42
N LYS A 653 -8.57 31.31 3.16
CA LYS A 653 -9.34 30.60 2.11
C LYS A 653 -10.72 30.15 2.60
N GLY A 654 -11.09 30.41 3.86
CA GLY A 654 -12.42 30.14 4.41
C GLY A 654 -12.50 28.92 5.33
N TYR A 655 -11.42 28.15 5.52
CA TYR A 655 -11.39 27.07 6.51
C TYR A 655 -11.42 27.65 7.93
N GLN A 656 -12.27 27.10 8.78
CA GLN A 656 -12.46 27.58 10.15
C GLN A 656 -11.44 26.97 11.10
N ASN A 657 -11.03 25.71 10.89
CA ASN A 657 -10.19 24.97 11.80
C ASN A 657 -9.18 24.04 11.07
N PRO A 658 -8.23 24.62 10.32
CA PRO A 658 -7.17 23.84 9.68
C PRO A 658 -6.21 23.25 10.71
N VAL A 659 -6.07 21.92 10.72
CA VAL A 659 -5.17 21.20 11.62
C VAL A 659 -3.86 20.82 10.92
N LEU A 660 -2.74 21.15 11.54
CA LEU A 660 -1.41 20.71 11.15
C LEU A 660 -1.21 19.25 11.55
N TRP A 661 -0.72 18.42 10.64
CA TRP A 661 -0.06 17.17 10.99
C TRP A 661 1.46 17.34 10.85
N LEU A 662 2.13 17.42 12.00
CA LEU A 662 3.59 17.30 12.08
C LEU A 662 3.94 15.81 12.00
N SER A 663 4.54 15.41 10.88
CA SER A 663 4.73 14.00 10.53
C SER A 663 6.22 13.65 10.43
N PRO A 664 6.90 13.40 11.57
CA PRO A 664 8.27 12.90 11.55
C PRO A 664 8.33 11.48 10.97
N LEU A 665 9.26 11.24 10.06
CA LEU A 665 9.53 9.91 9.53
C LEU A 665 10.21 9.04 10.60
N GLY A 666 9.70 7.83 10.83
CA GLY A 666 10.21 6.89 11.83
C GLY A 666 10.68 5.54 11.32
N GLY A 667 10.41 5.15 10.08
CA GLY A 667 11.06 3.98 9.49
C GLY A 667 12.55 4.22 9.24
N TRP A 668 13.24 3.22 8.70
CA TRP A 668 14.68 3.26 8.41
C TRP A 668 15.16 4.57 7.77
N THR A 669 16.30 5.08 8.26
CA THR A 669 17.04 6.22 7.72
C THR A 669 18.53 5.89 7.62
N LYS A 670 19.23 6.58 6.72
CA LYS A 670 20.70 6.49 6.60
C LYS A 670 21.42 7.00 7.86
N SER A 671 22.65 6.56 8.08
CA SER A 671 23.39 6.70 9.34
C SER A 671 23.79 8.13 9.73
N ASP A 672 23.84 9.08 8.80
CA ASP A 672 24.17 10.50 9.06
C ASP A 672 22.94 11.43 9.19
N ASP A 673 21.71 10.89 9.10
CA ASP A 673 20.50 11.61 9.47
C ASP A 673 20.36 11.66 11.02
N VAL A 674 19.65 12.67 11.54
CA VAL A 674 19.47 12.83 12.99
C VAL A 674 18.55 11.72 13.53
N PRO A 675 18.91 11.03 14.63
CA PRO A 675 18.11 9.94 15.20
C PRO A 675 16.65 10.30 15.47
N LEU A 676 15.78 9.31 15.34
CA LEU A 676 14.33 9.43 15.55
C LEU A 676 13.99 9.95 16.94
N ASP A 677 14.58 9.40 18.00
CA ASP A 677 14.27 9.84 19.36
C ASP A 677 14.69 11.30 19.60
N VAL A 678 15.87 11.70 19.10
CA VAL A 678 16.35 13.09 19.15
C VAL A 678 15.38 14.03 18.43
N ARG A 679 14.88 13.64 17.24
CA ARG A 679 13.89 14.43 16.48
C ARG A 679 12.55 14.53 17.21
N VAL A 680 12.02 13.43 17.72
CA VAL A 680 10.71 13.39 18.41
C VAL A 680 10.77 14.18 19.72
N LYS A 681 11.79 13.98 20.56
CA LYS A 681 12.01 14.77 21.80
C LYS A 681 12.13 16.27 21.49
N GLN A 682 12.82 16.64 20.41
CA GLN A 682 12.92 18.03 19.97
C GLN A 682 11.55 18.60 19.51
N HIS A 683 10.73 17.80 18.84
CA HIS A 683 9.39 18.19 18.42
C HIS A 683 8.40 18.30 19.60
N GLU A 684 8.55 17.46 20.63
CA GLU A 684 7.81 17.61 21.88
C GLU A 684 8.09 18.97 22.54
N GLU A 685 9.34 19.42 22.60
CA GLU A 685 9.67 20.76 23.11
C GLU A 685 9.11 21.89 22.23
N VAL A 686 9.03 21.69 20.91
CA VAL A 686 8.37 22.62 19.97
C VAL A 686 6.86 22.75 20.25
N LEU A 687 6.18 21.65 20.63
CA LEU A 687 4.78 21.67 21.03
C LEU A 687 4.60 22.27 22.44
N LYS A 688 5.44 21.89 23.41
CA LYS A 688 5.40 22.42 24.79
C LYS A 688 5.60 23.93 24.83
N ALA A 689 6.43 24.48 23.96
CA ALA A 689 6.62 25.93 23.83
C ALA A 689 5.36 26.68 23.34
N GLY A 690 4.46 26.00 22.61
CA GLY A 690 3.24 26.59 22.08
C GLY A 690 3.49 27.85 21.24
N LEU A 691 2.54 28.78 21.27
CA LEU A 691 2.71 30.09 20.63
C LEU A 691 3.51 31.11 21.47
N SER A 692 4.08 30.71 22.62
CA SER A 692 4.90 31.60 23.46
C SER A 692 6.30 31.86 22.89
N HIS A 693 6.74 31.03 21.93
CA HIS A 693 8.06 31.14 21.29
C HIS A 693 7.90 31.19 19.76
N PRO A 694 8.68 32.00 19.02
CA PRO A 694 8.59 32.06 17.55
C PRO A 694 8.87 30.72 16.87
N GLY A 695 9.57 29.80 17.54
CA GLY A 695 9.81 28.42 17.07
C GLY A 695 8.82 27.36 17.50
N GLY A 696 7.80 27.69 18.30
CA GLY A 696 6.81 26.72 18.79
C GLY A 696 5.57 26.57 17.89
N LEU A 697 4.81 25.50 18.13
CA LEU A 697 3.57 25.17 17.40
C LEU A 697 2.42 25.02 18.39
N ASP A 698 1.20 25.44 18.01
CA ASP A 698 0.01 25.32 18.87
C ASP A 698 -0.43 23.85 19.01
N PRO A 699 -0.43 23.25 20.21
CA PRO A 699 -0.90 21.87 20.42
C PRO A 699 -2.40 21.70 20.17
N ALA A 700 -3.21 22.76 20.21
CA ALA A 700 -4.64 22.67 19.91
C ALA A 700 -4.85 22.33 18.43
N SER A 701 -4.25 23.13 17.53
CA SER A 701 -4.34 22.95 16.07
C SER A 701 -3.25 22.05 15.46
N THR A 702 -2.51 21.26 16.26
CA THR A 702 -1.46 20.36 15.77
C THR A 702 -1.67 18.93 16.27
N VAL A 703 -1.46 17.97 15.37
CA VAL A 703 -1.27 16.55 15.66
C VAL A 703 0.18 16.19 15.34
N MET A 704 0.84 15.47 16.25
CA MET A 704 2.13 14.85 15.97
C MET A 704 1.97 13.33 15.95
N ALA A 705 2.38 12.70 14.85
CA ALA A 705 2.39 11.25 14.72
C ALA A 705 3.54 10.80 13.81
N ILE A 706 4.31 9.82 14.29
CA ILE A 706 5.41 9.19 13.56
C ILE A 706 4.83 8.42 12.37
N TRP A 707 5.39 8.65 11.19
CA TRP A 707 5.06 7.90 9.98
C TRP A 707 6.03 6.71 9.82
N PRO A 708 5.54 5.45 9.76
CA PRO A 708 6.38 4.27 9.97
C PRO A 708 7.21 3.83 8.76
N ALA A 709 6.95 4.37 7.57
CA ALA A 709 7.62 3.91 6.35
C ALA A 709 9.13 4.23 6.33
N PRO A 710 9.96 3.34 5.76
CA PRO A 710 11.36 3.62 5.46
C PRO A 710 11.55 4.84 4.55
N MET A 711 12.59 5.61 4.80
CA MET A 711 13.10 6.64 3.89
C MET A 711 13.92 5.95 2.80
N VAL A 712 13.44 5.93 1.55
CA VAL A 712 14.16 5.23 0.46
C VAL A 712 15.16 6.13 -0.27
N TYR A 713 15.04 7.45 -0.12
CA TYR A 713 15.83 8.49 -0.78
C TYR A 713 15.68 8.55 -2.32
N ALA A 714 14.50 8.19 -2.83
CA ALA A 714 14.20 8.17 -4.28
C ALA A 714 13.53 9.47 -4.79
N GLY A 715 13.76 10.60 -4.12
CA GLY A 715 13.48 11.94 -4.63
C GLY A 715 12.06 12.14 -5.20
N PRO A 716 11.92 12.56 -6.48
CA PRO A 716 10.61 12.77 -7.13
C PRO A 716 9.70 11.54 -7.18
N THR A 717 10.25 10.33 -7.15
CA THR A 717 9.48 9.08 -7.06
C THR A 717 8.92 8.91 -5.66
N GLU A 718 9.73 9.15 -4.63
CA GLU A 718 9.35 8.94 -3.23
C GLU A 718 8.42 10.03 -2.67
N VAL A 719 8.59 11.30 -3.04
CA VAL A 719 7.74 12.39 -2.52
C VAL A 719 6.25 12.17 -2.86
N GLN A 720 5.96 11.52 -3.98
CA GLN A 720 4.62 11.06 -4.34
C GLN A 720 4.06 10.08 -3.30
N PHE A 721 4.86 9.12 -2.82
CA PHE A 721 4.45 8.20 -1.75
C PHE A 721 4.31 8.91 -0.40
N HIS A 722 5.22 9.84 -0.07
CA HIS A 722 5.13 10.66 1.15
C HIS A 722 3.78 11.40 1.22
N ALA A 723 3.34 11.96 0.09
CA ALA A 723 2.07 12.68 -0.02
C ALA A 723 0.85 11.74 -0.06
N LYS A 724 0.86 10.70 -0.89
CA LYS A 724 -0.27 9.76 -1.01
C LYS A 724 -0.56 9.03 0.31
N SER A 725 0.48 8.70 1.07
CA SER A 725 0.34 8.08 2.38
C SER A 725 -0.28 9.03 3.40
N ARG A 726 -0.03 10.34 3.27
CA ARG A 726 -0.68 11.38 4.08
C ARG A 726 -2.15 11.61 3.66
N ARG A 727 -2.45 11.56 2.36
CA ARG A 727 -3.84 11.55 1.86
C ARG A 727 -4.62 10.34 2.38
N SER A 728 -4.00 9.16 2.40
CA SER A 728 -4.60 7.91 2.89
C SER A 728 -5.09 8.01 4.34
N ALA A 729 -4.45 8.88 5.14
CA ALA A 729 -4.86 9.21 6.51
C ALA A 729 -5.58 10.58 6.63
N GLY A 730 -6.22 11.07 5.57
CA GLY A 730 -7.12 12.24 5.63
C GLY A 730 -6.48 13.61 5.43
N ALA A 731 -5.20 13.72 5.06
CA ALA A 731 -4.61 15.02 4.74
C ALA A 731 -5.16 15.60 3.41
N SER A 732 -5.77 16.79 3.47
CA SER A 732 -6.26 17.51 2.28
C SER A 732 -5.16 18.29 1.55
N TYR A 733 -4.12 18.69 2.29
CA TYR A 733 -2.97 19.43 1.80
C TYR A 733 -1.66 18.72 2.15
N PHE A 734 -0.68 18.76 1.24
CA PHE A 734 0.69 18.32 1.49
C PHE A 734 1.69 19.45 1.28
N VAL A 735 2.68 19.52 2.16
CA VAL A 735 3.77 20.48 2.11
C VAL A 735 4.94 19.90 1.32
N VAL A 736 5.46 20.64 0.33
CA VAL A 736 6.63 20.20 -0.47
C VAL A 736 7.64 21.34 -0.71
N GLY A 737 8.92 21.06 -0.45
CA GLY A 737 10.05 21.99 -0.60
C GLY A 737 10.90 21.74 -1.85
N ARG A 738 12.11 22.33 -1.89
CA ARG A 738 13.18 21.96 -2.84
C ARG A 738 13.75 20.60 -2.44
N ASP A 739 14.12 19.79 -3.42
CA ASP A 739 14.76 18.47 -3.29
C ASP A 739 14.07 17.55 -2.25
N PRO A 740 12.73 17.37 -2.34
CA PRO A 740 12.05 16.52 -1.40
C PRO A 740 12.47 15.07 -1.61
N ALA A 741 12.82 14.40 -0.52
CA ALA A 741 13.32 13.02 -0.51
C ALA A 741 14.65 12.77 -1.25
N GLY A 742 15.38 13.80 -1.67
CA GLY A 742 16.70 13.63 -2.28
C GLY A 742 17.85 13.40 -1.31
N MET A 743 18.99 13.02 -1.89
CA MET A 743 20.33 13.03 -1.32
C MET A 743 21.38 13.18 -2.45
N PRO A 744 22.63 13.57 -2.14
CA PRO A 744 23.72 13.54 -3.10
C PRO A 744 24.11 12.11 -3.50
N GLY A 745 24.59 11.94 -4.74
CA GLY A 745 25.12 10.67 -5.23
C GLY A 745 26.47 10.34 -4.61
N SER A 746 26.74 9.06 -4.39
CA SER A 746 28.05 8.62 -3.91
C SER A 746 29.12 8.71 -4.99
N GLU A 747 30.39 8.47 -4.64
CA GLU A 747 31.48 8.31 -5.61
C GLU A 747 31.27 7.14 -6.60
N LEU A 748 30.39 6.19 -6.27
CA LEU A 748 30.02 5.03 -7.09
C LEU A 748 28.76 5.26 -7.95
N ALA A 749 28.17 6.46 -7.93
CA ALA A 749 27.01 6.78 -8.74
C ALA A 749 27.36 6.86 -10.23
N LEU A 750 26.65 6.13 -11.09
CA LEU A 750 26.87 6.16 -12.54
C LEU A 750 26.50 7.53 -13.19
N ALA A 751 25.72 8.35 -12.47
CA ALA A 751 25.42 9.72 -12.82
C ALA A 751 25.38 10.58 -11.55
N HIS A 752 25.74 11.87 -11.66
CA HIS A 752 25.80 12.82 -10.54
C HIS A 752 26.65 12.38 -9.31
N PRO A 753 27.87 11.81 -9.50
CA PRO A 753 28.72 11.43 -8.36
C PRO A 753 29.17 12.66 -7.58
N ASN A 754 28.90 12.66 -6.27
CA ASN A 754 29.12 13.78 -5.33
C ASN A 754 28.31 15.06 -5.63
N ASP A 755 27.19 14.95 -6.36
CA ASP A 755 26.25 16.05 -6.67
C ASP A 755 24.81 15.64 -6.30
N ASP A 756 23.86 16.58 -6.24
CA ASP A 756 22.44 16.27 -5.96
C ASP A 756 21.92 15.23 -7.00
N LEU A 757 21.40 14.06 -6.56
CA LEU A 757 20.90 13.02 -7.49
C LEU A 757 19.70 13.46 -8.33
N TYR A 758 19.00 14.51 -7.88
CA TYR A 758 17.77 15.01 -8.45
C TYR A 758 17.82 16.52 -8.60
N ASP A 759 17.24 17.04 -9.68
CA ASP A 759 16.95 18.48 -9.76
C ASP A 759 15.98 18.85 -8.63
N GLY A 760 16.36 19.88 -7.87
CA GLY A 760 15.64 20.30 -6.67
C GLY A 760 14.19 20.74 -6.90
N ASP A 761 13.76 20.99 -8.14
CA ASP A 761 12.39 21.36 -8.46
C ASP A 761 11.55 20.19 -8.99
N HIS A 762 12.18 19.11 -9.48
CA HIS A 762 11.47 17.96 -10.05
C HIS A 762 10.45 17.35 -9.09
N GLY A 763 10.79 17.22 -7.81
CA GLY A 763 9.85 16.68 -6.81
C GLY A 763 8.57 17.50 -6.66
N ARG A 764 8.62 18.83 -6.91
CA ARG A 764 7.44 19.71 -6.88
C ARG A 764 6.59 19.53 -8.14
N TYR A 765 7.21 19.51 -9.32
CA TYR A 765 6.50 19.38 -10.60
C TYR A 765 5.90 17.98 -10.80
N VAL A 766 6.63 16.93 -10.46
CA VAL A 766 6.14 15.54 -10.54
C VAL A 766 4.96 15.34 -9.59
N LEU A 767 5.04 15.84 -8.35
CA LEU A 767 3.97 15.70 -7.38
C LEU A 767 2.66 16.40 -7.80
N GLN A 768 2.76 17.59 -8.41
CA GLN A 768 1.60 18.32 -8.96
C GLN A 768 0.89 17.58 -10.09
N ASN A 769 1.57 16.65 -10.77
CA ASN A 769 1.06 15.88 -11.89
C ASN A 769 0.97 14.37 -11.57
N SER A 770 1.06 13.99 -10.28
CA SER A 770 1.10 12.58 -9.88
C SER A 770 -0.22 11.87 -10.16
N PRO A 771 -0.21 10.74 -10.90
CA PRO A 771 -1.43 10.01 -11.21
C PRO A 771 -2.05 9.43 -9.93
N GLY A 772 -3.34 9.68 -9.71
CA GLY A 772 -4.09 9.08 -8.59
C GLY A 772 -3.90 9.75 -7.23
N ILE A 773 -3.27 10.92 -7.14
CA ILE A 773 -3.18 11.70 -5.88
C ILE A 773 -4.49 12.48 -5.54
N GLY A 774 -5.48 12.40 -6.43
CA GLY A 774 -6.85 12.88 -6.19
C GLY A 774 -6.95 14.40 -5.98
N SER A 775 -7.76 14.81 -5.01
CA SER A 775 -8.01 16.22 -4.69
C SER A 775 -6.98 16.86 -3.75
N MET A 776 -5.86 16.18 -3.47
CA MET A 776 -4.84 16.69 -2.55
C MET A 776 -4.14 17.92 -3.14
N LYS A 777 -4.00 18.98 -2.34
CA LYS A 777 -3.44 20.26 -2.80
C LYS A 777 -2.04 20.48 -2.23
N MET A 778 -1.13 20.95 -3.08
CA MET A 778 0.25 21.20 -2.67
C MET A 778 0.40 22.61 -2.10
N LEU A 779 1.12 22.72 -0.98
CA LEU A 779 1.54 23.99 -0.37
C LEU A 779 3.03 24.19 -0.67
N SER A 780 3.32 25.23 -1.45
CA SER A 780 4.68 25.68 -1.75
C SER A 780 5.19 26.63 -0.67
N PHE A 781 6.51 26.72 -0.55
CA PHE A 781 7.15 27.61 0.41
C PHE A 781 7.89 28.77 -0.23
N VAL A 782 7.80 29.92 0.46
CA VAL A 782 8.69 31.06 0.30
C VAL A 782 9.95 30.85 1.13
N LYS A 783 11.10 31.31 0.62
CA LYS A 783 12.36 31.27 1.38
C LYS A 783 12.25 32.20 2.59
N VAL A 784 12.59 31.70 3.77
CA VAL A 784 12.65 32.47 5.01
C VAL A 784 14.08 32.57 5.54
N MET A 785 14.39 33.69 6.19
CA MET A 785 15.70 33.98 6.80
C MET A 785 15.49 34.51 8.22
N TYR A 786 16.55 34.50 9.03
CA TYR A 786 16.51 35.05 10.38
C TYR A 786 16.68 36.57 10.31
N ASP A 787 15.70 37.34 10.78
CA ASP A 787 15.79 38.80 10.88
C ASP A 787 16.47 39.19 12.20
N THR A 788 17.62 39.87 12.10
CA THR A 788 18.43 40.28 13.26
C THR A 788 17.82 41.44 14.04
N THR A 789 16.90 42.21 13.47
CA THR A 789 16.25 43.33 14.17
C THR A 789 15.09 42.84 15.04
N ASP A 790 14.23 41.98 14.49
CA ASP A 790 13.04 41.45 15.17
C ASP A 790 13.28 40.11 15.89
N ASN A 791 14.45 39.48 15.71
CA ASN A 791 14.82 38.19 16.31
C ASN A 791 13.88 37.02 15.95
N VAL A 792 13.39 36.99 14.71
CA VAL A 792 12.47 35.96 14.22
C VAL A 792 12.77 35.53 12.79
N MET A 793 12.37 34.30 12.46
CA MET A 793 12.38 33.81 11.08
C MET A 793 11.18 34.37 10.32
N LYS A 794 11.41 35.00 9.16
CA LYS A 794 10.38 35.56 8.29
C LYS A 794 10.83 35.60 6.83
N VAL A 795 9.96 36.03 5.91
CA VAL A 795 10.34 36.32 4.51
C VAL A 795 11.31 37.53 4.50
N PRO A 796 12.45 37.46 3.79
CA PRO A 796 13.41 38.56 3.74
C PRO A 796 12.82 39.79 3.05
N ASP A 797 13.13 40.96 3.59
CA ASP A 797 12.76 42.27 3.05
C ASP A 797 13.90 42.77 2.14
N GLU A 798 13.64 42.86 0.84
CA GLU A 798 14.62 43.25 -0.17
C GLU A 798 15.25 44.64 0.09
N SER A 799 14.53 45.53 0.77
CA SER A 799 15.02 46.88 1.08
C SER A 799 16.11 46.92 2.16
N ARG A 800 16.24 45.85 2.95
CA ARG A 800 17.17 45.75 4.10
C ARG A 800 17.75 44.34 4.27
N LEU A 801 18.09 43.69 3.15
CA LEU A 801 18.67 42.33 3.09
C LEU A 801 19.85 42.10 4.04
N ASN A 802 20.63 43.13 4.36
CA ASN A 802 21.75 43.05 5.31
C ASN A 802 21.32 42.70 6.75
N ASP A 803 20.06 42.93 7.13
CA ASP A 803 19.52 42.56 8.44
C ASP A 803 19.23 41.05 8.53
N PHE A 804 19.29 40.31 7.42
CA PHE A 804 18.87 38.91 7.34
C PHE A 804 20.05 37.94 7.27
N ILE A 805 20.04 36.96 8.17
CA ILE A 805 21.05 35.90 8.23
C ILE A 805 20.44 34.57 7.74
N SER A 806 21.13 33.92 6.81
CA SER A 806 20.86 32.54 6.41
C SER A 806 21.70 31.58 7.25
N ILE A 807 21.03 30.66 7.95
CA ILE A 807 21.68 29.60 8.74
C ILE A 807 21.43 28.27 8.03
N SER A 808 22.44 27.76 7.33
CA SER A 808 22.36 26.45 6.66
C SER A 808 22.35 25.31 7.66
N GLY A 809 21.87 24.13 7.23
CA GLY A 809 21.95 22.90 8.02
C GLY A 809 23.38 22.63 8.53
N SER A 810 24.38 22.70 7.65
CA SER A 810 25.80 22.51 8.01
C SER A 810 26.29 23.51 9.06
N LYS A 811 25.89 24.79 8.96
CA LYS A 811 26.24 25.83 9.96
C LYS A 811 25.58 25.53 11.31
N MET A 812 24.31 25.11 11.30
CA MET A 812 23.57 24.69 12.50
C MET A 812 24.22 23.48 13.18
N ARG A 813 24.60 22.44 12.42
CA ARG A 813 25.31 21.25 12.94
C ARG A 813 26.64 21.61 13.59
N LEU A 814 27.42 22.51 12.98
CA LEU A 814 28.70 22.98 13.53
C LEU A 814 28.52 23.75 14.84
N LEU A 815 27.54 24.67 14.89
CA LEU A 815 27.20 25.41 16.12
C LEU A 815 26.77 24.45 17.25
N ALA A 816 25.93 23.46 16.94
CA ALA A 816 25.48 22.49 17.93
C ALA A 816 26.63 21.62 18.47
N ARG A 817 27.53 21.13 17.60
CA ARG A 817 28.74 20.38 17.98
C ARG A 817 29.68 21.21 18.85
N ASN A 818 29.85 22.50 18.54
CA ASN A 818 30.63 23.43 19.36
C ASN A 818 29.93 23.82 20.68
N GLY A 819 28.68 23.39 20.90
CA GLY A 819 27.90 23.74 22.09
C GLY A 819 27.49 25.19 22.15
N ALA A 820 27.18 25.80 21.02
CA ALA A 820 26.81 27.20 20.92
C ALA A 820 25.61 27.54 21.82
N VAL A 821 25.71 28.65 22.54
CA VAL A 821 24.65 29.18 23.41
C VAL A 821 23.84 30.26 22.69
N PRO A 822 22.65 30.66 23.17
CA PRO A 822 21.91 31.76 22.56
C PRO A 822 22.72 33.07 22.49
N CYS A 823 22.75 33.73 21.32
CA CYS A 823 23.35 35.04 21.14
C CYS A 823 22.60 36.12 21.93
N SER A 824 23.23 37.28 22.13
CA SER A 824 22.53 38.48 22.64
C SER A 824 21.44 38.94 21.64
N PRO A 825 20.18 39.13 22.06
CA PRO A 825 19.10 39.57 21.17
C PRO A 825 19.31 40.96 20.56
N THR A 826 20.21 41.78 21.11
CA THR A 826 20.47 43.16 20.65
C THR A 826 21.81 43.34 19.97
N ASN A 827 22.61 42.28 19.84
CA ASN A 827 23.93 42.33 19.21
C ASN A 827 24.30 40.93 18.68
N ILE A 828 23.75 40.58 17.53
CA ILE A 828 23.99 39.29 16.89
C ILE A 828 25.27 39.39 16.03
N PRO A 829 26.28 38.55 16.28
CA PRO A 829 27.53 38.57 15.51
C PRO A 829 27.32 38.14 14.05
N THR A 830 28.03 38.80 13.13
CA THR A 830 28.05 38.43 11.70
C THR A 830 28.60 37.01 11.51
N ASP A 831 29.69 36.68 12.21
CA ASP A 831 30.20 35.31 12.31
C ASP A 831 29.72 34.61 13.59
N LEU A 832 28.57 33.94 13.48
CA LEU A 832 27.99 33.09 14.51
C LEU A 832 28.90 31.93 14.93
N VAL A 833 29.77 31.43 14.05
CA VAL A 833 30.65 30.28 14.32
C VAL A 833 31.85 30.72 15.14
N GLU A 834 32.48 31.84 14.78
CA GLU A 834 33.54 32.47 15.58
C GLU A 834 33.03 32.85 16.98
N ALA A 835 31.84 33.46 17.06
CA ALA A 835 31.21 33.81 18.33
C ALA A 835 30.62 32.63 19.11
N ASN A 836 30.60 31.43 18.51
CA ASN A 836 29.97 30.20 19.02
C ASN A 836 28.58 30.44 19.65
N CYS A 837 27.69 31.13 18.92
CA CYS A 837 26.34 31.41 19.39
C CYS A 837 25.26 31.15 18.34
N VAL A 838 24.06 30.78 18.79
CA VAL A 838 22.86 30.60 17.94
C VAL A 838 21.89 31.77 18.16
N PRO A 839 21.36 32.43 17.12
CA PRO A 839 20.48 33.59 17.31
C PRO A 839 19.23 33.27 18.16
N SER A 840 18.91 34.18 19.09
CA SER A 840 17.82 34.02 20.05
C SER A 840 16.47 33.91 19.33
N GLY A 841 15.78 32.78 19.47
CA GLY A 841 14.53 32.53 18.76
C GLY A 841 14.69 31.78 17.42
N PHE A 842 15.90 31.39 17.01
CA PHE A 842 16.11 30.49 15.87
C PHE A 842 15.57 29.08 16.10
N MET A 843 15.60 28.58 17.34
CA MET A 843 15.01 27.31 17.78
C MET A 843 14.51 27.46 19.21
N VAL A 844 13.54 26.65 19.64
CA VAL A 844 13.11 26.56 21.05
C VAL A 844 14.31 26.16 21.93
N PRO A 845 14.61 26.84 23.06
CA PRO A 845 15.82 26.58 23.85
C PRO A 845 16.04 25.11 24.24
N ASN A 846 15.08 24.47 24.91
CA ASN A 846 15.20 23.05 25.27
C ASN A 846 15.38 22.14 24.03
N GLY A 847 14.74 22.50 22.92
CA GLY A 847 14.90 21.79 21.64
C GLY A 847 16.29 21.98 21.02
N TRP A 848 16.94 23.12 21.26
CA TRP A 848 18.34 23.35 20.89
C TRP A 848 19.28 22.55 21.79
N ASP A 849 19.03 22.49 23.10
CA ASP A 849 19.86 21.73 24.04
C ASP A 849 19.87 20.22 23.70
N ILE A 850 18.72 19.65 23.30
CA ILE A 850 18.62 18.27 22.77
C ILE A 850 19.50 18.07 21.53
N VAL A 851 19.50 19.04 20.61
CA VAL A 851 20.30 19.00 19.37
C VAL A 851 21.80 19.16 19.69
N VAL A 852 22.17 19.98 20.67
CA VAL A 852 23.54 20.14 21.17
C VAL A 852 24.04 18.85 21.84
N ASP A 853 23.24 18.20 22.70
CA ASP A 853 23.62 16.95 23.36
C ASP A 853 23.89 15.84 22.34
N TYR A 854 23.04 15.71 21.32
CA TYR A 854 23.28 14.80 20.19
C TYR A 854 24.58 15.13 19.45
N TYR A 855 24.78 16.36 18.97
CA TYR A 855 25.96 16.69 18.16
C TYR A 855 27.29 16.68 18.94
N LYS A 856 27.26 16.83 20.27
CA LYS A 856 28.41 16.63 21.15
C LYS A 856 28.73 15.16 21.43
N ASN A 857 27.74 14.28 21.38
CA ASN A 857 27.86 12.86 21.73
C ASN A 857 27.46 11.94 20.55
N ILE A 858 27.68 12.41 19.31
CA ILE A 858 27.27 11.73 18.08
C ILE A 858 27.94 10.35 17.93
N ASP A 859 29.17 10.21 18.43
CA ASP A 859 29.94 8.96 18.39
C ASP A 859 29.47 7.93 19.45
N GLN A 860 28.60 8.32 20.39
CA GLN A 860 28.00 7.42 21.39
C GLN A 860 26.74 6.77 20.83
N THR A 861 26.90 5.94 19.79
CA THR A 861 25.80 5.35 19.00
C THR A 861 24.75 4.61 19.82
N THR A 862 25.12 4.02 20.96
CA THR A 862 24.23 3.30 21.89
C THR A 862 23.27 4.19 22.70
N ARG A 863 23.41 5.53 22.64
CA ARG A 863 22.51 6.47 23.33
C ARG A 863 21.25 6.83 22.54
N TRP A 864 21.23 6.52 21.24
CA TRP A 864 20.27 7.06 20.30
C TRP A 864 19.43 5.95 19.68
N VAL A 865 18.20 6.27 19.26
CA VAL A 865 17.36 5.38 18.46
C VAL A 865 17.32 5.96 17.06
N PRO A 866 18.13 5.47 16.10
CA PRO A 866 18.25 6.09 14.79
C PRO A 866 16.91 6.12 14.04
N TRP A 867 16.18 5.01 14.11
CA TRP A 867 14.88 4.76 13.50
C TRP A 867 14.17 3.61 14.24
N SER A 868 12.94 3.26 13.85
CA SER A 868 12.12 2.27 14.55
C SER A 868 12.66 0.84 14.38
N GLN A 869 13.41 0.36 15.38
CA GLN A 869 13.93 -1.01 15.49
C GLN A 869 13.36 -1.73 16.71
N PRO A 870 12.99 -3.02 16.64
CA PRO A 870 12.35 -3.71 17.76
C PRO A 870 13.31 -3.97 18.93
N HIS A 871 13.04 -3.38 20.08
CA HIS A 871 13.56 -3.84 21.35
C HIS A 871 12.67 -4.99 21.85
N THR A 872 13.27 -6.16 22.02
CA THR A 872 12.60 -7.39 22.47
C THR A 872 13.37 -8.02 23.62
N ASP A 873 12.68 -8.73 24.50
CA ASP A 873 13.33 -9.55 25.52
C ASP A 873 13.90 -10.81 24.89
N ALA A 874 15.09 -11.26 25.33
CA ALA A 874 15.63 -12.53 24.85
C ALA A 874 14.76 -13.70 25.35
N PRO A 875 14.45 -14.71 24.51
CA PRO A 875 13.68 -15.89 24.90
C PRO A 875 14.55 -16.85 25.75
N SER A 876 14.87 -16.42 26.97
CA SER A 876 15.89 -17.03 27.83
C SER A 876 15.33 -18.08 28.79
N ALA A 877 16.13 -19.09 29.12
CA ALA A 877 15.81 -20.05 30.15
C ALA A 877 15.74 -19.40 31.56
N PRO A 878 14.92 -19.91 32.50
CA PRO A 878 14.72 -19.28 33.82
C PRO A 878 15.96 -19.11 34.69
N ASN A 879 17.02 -19.90 34.43
CA ASN A 879 18.26 -19.90 35.22
C ASN A 879 19.35 -19.00 34.61
N THR A 880 18.96 -17.96 33.87
CA THR A 880 19.88 -17.04 33.17
C THR A 880 19.84 -15.64 33.80
N SER A 881 20.91 -14.87 33.60
CA SER A 881 20.98 -13.45 33.94
C SER A 881 21.46 -12.66 32.72
N GLN A 882 20.68 -11.67 32.31
CA GLN A 882 20.91 -10.86 31.11
C GLN A 882 21.46 -9.47 31.48
N GLN A 883 22.29 -8.91 30.60
CA GLN A 883 22.73 -7.51 30.63
C GLN A 883 22.69 -6.93 29.21
N GLY A 884 22.54 -5.61 29.09
CA GLY A 884 22.42 -4.92 27.81
C GLY A 884 21.02 -5.04 27.18
N SER A 885 20.95 -4.90 25.86
CA SER A 885 19.69 -4.99 25.09
C SER A 885 19.80 -6.06 24.01
N PHE A 886 18.86 -7.00 23.98
CA PHE A 886 18.89 -8.12 23.04
C PHE A 886 18.76 -7.65 21.58
N GLY A 887 19.52 -8.26 20.67
CA GLY A 887 19.67 -7.81 19.28
C GLY A 887 20.72 -6.71 19.05
N PHE A 888 21.38 -6.23 20.13
CA PHE A 888 22.42 -5.21 20.07
C PHE A 888 23.76 -5.73 20.64
N SER A 889 24.85 -5.08 20.24
CA SER A 889 26.23 -5.38 20.65
C SER A 889 26.51 -5.24 22.16
N THR A 890 25.55 -4.76 22.94
CA THR A 890 25.64 -4.67 24.41
C THR A 890 25.12 -5.92 25.12
N PHE A 891 24.46 -6.84 24.41
CA PHE A 891 23.81 -7.99 25.02
C PHE A 891 24.82 -9.02 25.55
N SER A 892 24.58 -9.50 26.76
CA SER A 892 25.35 -10.59 27.37
C SER A 892 24.45 -11.43 28.29
N MET A 893 24.49 -12.76 28.13
CA MET A 893 23.73 -13.71 28.95
C MET A 893 24.65 -14.69 29.69
N THR A 894 24.51 -14.71 31.02
CA THR A 894 25.26 -15.56 31.95
C THR A 894 24.34 -16.60 32.60
N SER A 895 24.91 -17.70 33.10
CA SER A 895 24.17 -18.64 33.93
C SER A 895 24.09 -18.14 35.37
N THR A 896 22.98 -18.41 36.05
CA THR A 896 22.84 -18.20 37.50
C THR A 896 23.30 -19.42 38.33
N GLN A 897 23.55 -20.56 37.67
CA GLN A 897 23.90 -21.84 38.31
C GLN A 897 25.37 -22.24 38.09
N TYR A 898 25.97 -21.78 36.99
CA TYR A 898 27.32 -22.16 36.53
C TYR A 898 28.16 -20.90 36.31
N SER A 899 29.48 -20.95 36.56
CA SER A 899 30.35 -19.78 36.29
C SER A 899 30.72 -19.69 34.81
N SER A 900 30.75 -20.83 34.10
CA SER A 900 30.91 -20.90 32.64
C SER A 900 29.93 -21.90 32.03
N TRP A 901 29.24 -21.48 30.96
CA TRP A 901 28.43 -22.36 30.11
C TRP A 901 29.25 -23.50 29.50
N TRP A 902 30.48 -23.19 29.09
CA TRP A 902 31.38 -24.13 28.42
C TRP A 902 32.04 -25.10 29.41
N HIS A 903 32.64 -24.59 30.49
CA HIS A 903 33.51 -25.42 31.35
C HIS A 903 32.78 -26.08 32.53
N ASP A 904 31.75 -25.44 33.11
CA ASP A 904 31.16 -25.93 34.36
C ASP A 904 29.94 -26.81 34.18
N VAL A 905 29.17 -26.66 33.08
CA VAL A 905 28.03 -27.53 32.76
C VAL A 905 28.56 -28.94 32.45
N PRO A 906 28.02 -30.02 33.04
CA PRO A 906 28.48 -31.37 32.73
C PRO A 906 28.20 -31.79 31.28
N LEU A 907 29.10 -32.54 30.64
CA LEU A 907 28.89 -33.11 29.30
C LEU A 907 27.61 -33.99 29.19
N ARG A 908 27.26 -34.72 30.26
CA ARG A 908 26.11 -35.65 30.29
C ARG A 908 25.16 -35.33 31.47
N PRO A 909 23.85 -35.58 31.36
CA PRO A 909 22.90 -35.43 32.47
C PRO A 909 23.28 -36.25 33.71
N THR A 910 22.82 -35.82 34.89
CA THR A 910 23.09 -36.54 36.14
C THR A 910 22.41 -37.91 36.14
N GLY A 911 23.20 -38.98 36.27
CA GLY A 911 22.72 -40.37 36.28
C GLY A 911 22.97 -41.14 34.98
N GLU A 912 23.34 -40.46 33.89
CA GLU A 912 23.75 -41.11 32.64
C GLU A 912 25.13 -41.76 32.76
N SER A 913 25.34 -42.86 32.03
CA SER A 913 26.64 -43.55 32.01
C SER A 913 27.63 -42.84 31.09
N ALA A 914 28.93 -43.06 31.31
CA ALA A 914 29.97 -42.56 30.41
C ALA A 914 29.89 -43.12 28.97
N THR A 915 29.16 -44.23 28.76
CA THR A 915 28.91 -44.83 27.44
C THR A 915 27.55 -44.47 26.86
N SER A 916 26.81 -43.55 27.49
CA SER A 916 25.51 -43.08 26.99
C SER A 916 25.70 -42.13 25.80
N ASN A 917 24.80 -42.25 24.81
CA ASN A 917 24.66 -41.29 23.71
C ASN A 917 23.72 -40.11 24.05
N ILE A 918 23.40 -39.95 25.33
CA ILE A 918 22.70 -38.78 25.86
C ILE A 918 23.74 -37.80 26.42
N ILE A 919 23.66 -36.56 25.95
CA ILE A 919 24.54 -35.45 26.31
C ILE A 919 23.71 -34.23 26.71
N ASN A 920 24.33 -33.26 27.38
CA ASN A 920 23.75 -31.93 27.52
C ASN A 920 24.12 -31.07 26.30
N MET A 921 23.21 -30.19 25.90
CA MET A 921 23.42 -29.11 24.94
C MET A 921 23.05 -27.79 25.62
N ILE A 922 23.81 -26.72 25.40
CA ILE A 922 23.39 -25.36 25.74
C ILE A 922 22.85 -24.72 24.46
N THR A 923 21.57 -24.33 24.43
CA THR A 923 21.00 -23.62 23.28
C THR A 923 21.49 -22.17 23.24
N GLU A 924 22.06 -21.75 22.13
CA GLU A 924 22.53 -20.38 21.90
C GLU A 924 21.61 -19.62 20.94
N ILE A 925 21.22 -20.25 19.83
CA ILE A 925 20.28 -19.68 18.86
C ILE A 925 19.04 -20.58 18.77
N PRO A 926 17.91 -20.17 19.35
CA PRO A 926 16.64 -20.84 19.16
C PRO A 926 16.20 -20.91 17.69
N MET A 927 15.39 -21.93 17.38
CA MET A 927 14.75 -22.11 16.08
C MET A 927 14.00 -20.84 15.62
N TYR A 928 14.06 -20.58 14.30
CA TYR A 928 13.55 -19.39 13.60
C TYR A 928 14.27 -18.07 13.87
N MET A 929 15.14 -17.99 14.88
CA MET A 929 15.95 -16.80 15.13
C MET A 929 17.15 -16.74 14.18
N THR A 930 17.54 -15.52 13.80
CA THR A 930 18.71 -15.31 12.93
C THR A 930 19.81 -14.49 13.57
N ALA A 931 19.60 -13.92 14.76
CA ALA A 931 20.68 -13.33 15.55
C ALA A 931 21.78 -14.37 15.81
N LYS A 932 23.02 -14.09 15.37
CA LYS A 932 24.15 -14.99 15.61
C LYS A 932 24.60 -14.89 17.06
N MET A 933 24.09 -15.77 17.91
CA MET A 933 24.44 -15.85 19.33
C MET A 933 25.45 -16.97 19.55
N GLU A 934 26.50 -16.70 20.33
CA GLU A 934 27.58 -17.63 20.61
C GLU A 934 28.25 -17.30 21.97
N VAL A 935 28.83 -18.31 22.63
CA VAL A 935 29.61 -18.13 23.86
C VAL A 935 30.89 -17.35 23.57
N ASN A 936 31.05 -16.23 24.27
CA ASN A 936 32.19 -15.35 24.05
C ASN A 936 33.44 -15.88 24.78
N LYS A 937 34.35 -16.51 24.04
CA LYS A 937 35.61 -17.07 24.58
C LYS A 937 36.53 -16.03 25.24
N ASP A 938 36.42 -14.76 24.83
CA ASP A 938 37.26 -13.67 25.32
C ASP A 938 36.71 -12.98 26.59
N LEU A 939 35.47 -13.31 27.00
CA LEU A 939 34.84 -12.75 28.20
C LEU A 939 34.82 -13.73 29.39
N PRO A 940 35.06 -13.27 30.63
CA PRO A 940 35.02 -14.12 31.81
C PRO A 940 33.67 -14.85 31.97
N GLY A 941 33.73 -16.17 32.13
CA GLY A 941 32.55 -17.02 32.26
C GLY A 941 31.85 -17.38 30.95
N ASN A 942 32.44 -17.01 29.81
CA ASN A 942 31.97 -17.36 28.47
C ASN A 942 30.47 -17.07 28.25
N PRO A 943 29.99 -15.84 28.53
CA PRO A 943 28.59 -15.49 28.35
C PRO A 943 28.16 -15.63 26.89
N ILE A 944 26.90 -15.97 26.66
CA ILE A 944 26.32 -15.94 25.31
C ILE A 944 26.16 -14.47 24.91
N THR A 945 26.79 -14.07 23.81
CA THR A 945 26.73 -12.72 23.23
C THR A 945 26.39 -12.80 21.75
N GLN A 946 26.03 -11.67 21.13
CA GLN A 946 25.83 -11.65 19.68
C GLN A 946 27.17 -11.38 18.96
N ASP A 947 27.46 -12.14 17.90
CA ASP A 947 28.58 -11.92 16.96
C ASP A 947 28.53 -10.48 16.40
N ILE A 948 29.66 -9.79 16.43
CA ILE A 948 29.80 -8.39 15.97
C ILE A 948 30.76 -8.35 14.79
N LYS A 949 30.27 -7.88 13.64
CA LYS A 949 31.08 -7.65 12.44
C LYS A 949 31.01 -6.17 12.06
N ASP A 950 32.17 -5.56 11.82
CA ASP A 950 32.29 -4.14 11.42
C ASP A 950 31.55 -3.17 12.37
N GLY A 951 31.49 -3.53 13.67
CA GLY A 951 30.79 -2.78 14.71
C GLY A 951 29.28 -2.97 14.77
N GLN A 952 28.71 -3.84 13.92
CA GLN A 952 27.27 -4.13 13.86
C GLN A 952 26.95 -5.56 14.33
N PRO A 953 25.79 -5.78 15.00
CA PRO A 953 25.36 -7.14 15.37
C PRO A 953 25.05 -7.97 14.13
N ARG A 954 25.51 -9.22 14.10
CA ARG A 954 25.41 -10.10 12.93
C ARG A 954 24.15 -10.97 12.96
N TYR A 955 23.62 -11.22 11.75
CA TYR A 955 22.42 -12.00 11.50
C TYR A 955 22.64 -12.97 10.34
N TYR A 956 22.02 -14.16 10.39
CA TYR A 956 21.85 -14.98 9.19
C TYR A 956 20.83 -14.33 8.24
N SER A 957 21.24 -14.15 6.99
CA SER A 957 20.45 -13.51 5.92
C SER A 957 19.88 -14.51 4.91
N PHE A 958 20.35 -15.77 4.91
CA PHE A 958 19.95 -16.81 3.94
C PHE A 958 18.52 -17.34 4.13
N GLY A 959 17.95 -17.20 5.32
CA GLY A 959 16.59 -17.64 5.69
C GLY A 959 16.49 -17.90 7.20
N THR A 960 15.28 -18.19 7.70
CA THR A 960 15.07 -18.61 9.09
C THR A 960 15.69 -19.99 9.33
N THR A 961 16.32 -20.19 10.49
CA THR A 961 16.72 -21.52 10.98
C THR A 961 15.49 -22.39 11.24
N PHE A 962 15.57 -23.68 10.95
CA PHE A 962 14.50 -24.67 11.19
C PHE A 962 14.93 -25.74 12.22
N PHE A 963 15.97 -25.40 12.98
CA PHE A 963 16.65 -26.19 14.00
C PHE A 963 17.07 -25.25 15.14
N ASN A 964 17.30 -25.78 16.33
CA ASN A 964 17.97 -25.03 17.40
C ASN A 964 19.49 -25.24 17.27
N TYR A 965 20.28 -24.20 17.54
CA TYR A 965 21.74 -24.23 17.49
C TYR A 965 22.33 -23.95 18.86
N GLY A 966 23.49 -24.52 19.14
CA GLY A 966 24.23 -24.28 20.38
C GLY A 966 25.44 -25.20 20.50
N LEU A 967 26.00 -25.29 21.71
CA LEU A 967 27.24 -26.02 21.97
C LEU A 967 27.05 -27.27 22.86
N ILE A 968 27.99 -28.22 22.77
CA ILE A 968 28.12 -29.33 23.72
C ILE A 968 29.20 -28.97 24.77
N PRO A 969 28.86 -28.88 26.07
CA PRO A 969 29.79 -28.38 27.08
C PRO A 969 30.92 -29.38 27.36
N GLN A 970 32.02 -28.86 27.89
CA GLN A 970 33.23 -29.63 28.22
C GLN A 970 33.90 -30.31 27.01
N THR A 971 33.77 -29.74 25.81
CA THR A 971 34.41 -30.20 24.58
C THR A 971 35.39 -29.14 24.05
N TRP A 972 36.33 -29.48 23.18
CA TRP A 972 37.20 -28.49 22.54
C TRP A 972 37.83 -29.00 21.24
N GLU A 973 37.68 -28.22 20.18
CA GLU A 973 38.18 -28.43 18.82
C GLU A 973 39.65 -27.95 18.71
N ASP A 974 40.60 -28.74 19.21
CA ASP A 974 42.05 -28.42 19.24
C ASP A 974 42.62 -28.09 17.82
N PRO A 975 43.05 -26.84 17.54
CA PRO A 975 43.54 -26.44 16.21
C PRO A 975 44.83 -27.13 15.75
N GLU A 976 45.60 -27.72 16.68
CA GLU A 976 46.79 -28.50 16.34
C GLU A 976 46.42 -29.89 15.76
N MET A 977 45.21 -30.38 16.07
CA MET A 977 44.73 -31.69 15.64
C MET A 977 44.04 -31.63 14.29
N LYS A 978 44.68 -32.20 13.26
CA LYS A 978 44.21 -32.07 11.88
C LYS A 978 43.34 -33.22 11.39
N SER A 979 42.11 -32.91 10.96
CA SER A 979 41.27 -33.79 10.13
C SER A 979 41.39 -33.37 8.65
N MET A 980 41.70 -34.32 7.77
CA MET A 980 41.88 -34.11 6.31
C MET A 980 42.84 -32.98 5.87
N GLY A 981 43.66 -32.45 6.79
CA GLY A 981 44.65 -31.38 6.55
C GLY A 981 44.32 -30.04 7.23
N TYR A 982 43.08 -29.86 7.66
CA TYR A 982 42.55 -28.69 8.36
C TYR A 982 42.53 -28.97 9.88
N GLY A 983 42.73 -27.95 10.70
CA GLY A 983 42.64 -28.06 12.18
C GLY A 983 41.26 -27.67 12.69
N GLY A 984 40.95 -27.98 13.95
CA GLY A 984 39.74 -27.47 14.61
C GLY A 984 39.68 -25.94 14.69
N ASP A 985 38.48 -25.40 14.81
CA ASP A 985 38.14 -23.97 14.86
C ASP A 985 38.45 -23.27 16.21
N ASN A 986 38.96 -24.03 17.20
CA ASN A 986 39.22 -23.56 18.56
C ASN A 986 37.97 -23.29 19.42
N ASP A 987 36.81 -23.85 19.08
CA ASP A 987 35.55 -23.70 19.82
C ASP A 987 35.15 -24.95 20.65
N PRO A 988 34.12 -24.85 21.52
CA PRO A 988 33.33 -26.03 21.89
C PRO A 988 32.65 -26.62 20.65
N ILE A 989 32.54 -27.95 20.60
CA ILE A 989 31.88 -28.62 19.46
C ILE A 989 30.40 -28.24 19.37
N ASP A 990 29.94 -27.97 18.16
CA ASP A 990 28.59 -27.51 17.90
C ASP A 990 27.54 -28.62 17.91
N ALA A 991 26.32 -28.25 18.30
CA ALA A 991 25.13 -29.07 18.32
C ALA A 991 23.99 -28.43 17.53
N ILE A 992 23.37 -29.24 16.67
CA ILE A 992 22.18 -28.87 15.92
C ILE A 992 21.04 -29.79 16.37
N GLU A 993 20.06 -29.21 17.05
CA GLU A 993 18.88 -29.92 17.57
C GLU A 993 17.74 -29.84 16.56
N LEU A 994 17.28 -31.02 16.12
CA LEU A 994 16.34 -31.19 15.00
C LEU A 994 14.91 -31.47 15.48
N GLY A 995 14.58 -30.91 16.65
CA GLY A 995 13.28 -30.99 17.31
C GLY A 995 12.17 -30.27 16.56
N SER A 996 11.01 -30.22 17.20
CA SER A 996 9.75 -29.77 16.59
C SER A 996 9.30 -28.39 17.08
N LYS A 997 10.11 -27.75 17.94
CA LYS A 997 9.82 -26.46 18.59
C LYS A 997 11.11 -25.68 18.87
N PRO A 998 11.04 -24.35 19.00
CA PRO A 998 12.12 -23.55 19.57
C PRO A 998 12.41 -23.94 21.03
N LEU A 999 13.69 -24.07 21.37
CA LEU A 999 14.21 -24.16 22.74
C LEU A 999 14.52 -22.75 23.28
N LEU A 1000 14.66 -22.59 24.60
CA LEU A 1000 15.02 -21.29 25.19
C LEU A 1000 16.54 -21.09 25.17
N MET A 1001 16.98 -19.86 24.91
CA MET A 1001 18.40 -19.47 24.94
C MET A 1001 18.97 -19.65 26.36
N GLY A 1002 20.16 -20.24 26.46
CA GLY A 1002 20.78 -20.63 27.74
C GLY A 1002 20.09 -21.81 28.43
N SER A 1003 19.20 -22.55 27.76
CA SER A 1003 18.67 -23.81 28.29
C SER A 1003 19.73 -24.92 28.21
N ILE A 1004 19.89 -25.68 29.29
CA ILE A 1004 20.70 -26.89 29.34
C ILE A 1004 19.75 -28.05 29.08
N THR A 1005 19.75 -28.56 27.85
CA THR A 1005 18.80 -29.57 27.37
C THR A 1005 19.49 -30.92 27.26
N ALA A 1006 18.87 -31.97 27.81
CA ALA A 1006 19.33 -33.34 27.63
C ALA A 1006 18.91 -33.84 26.24
N CYS A 1007 19.88 -34.15 25.39
CA CYS A 1007 19.66 -34.50 23.99
C CYS A 1007 20.28 -35.87 23.67
N ARG A 1008 19.61 -36.64 22.82
CA ARG A 1008 20.16 -37.87 22.21
C ARG A 1008 20.95 -37.51 20.96
N VAL A 1009 22.17 -38.02 20.84
CA VAL A 1009 22.96 -37.93 19.60
C VAL A 1009 22.41 -38.88 18.53
N LEU A 1010 22.16 -38.34 17.33
CA LEU A 1010 21.64 -39.06 16.16
C LEU A 1010 22.72 -39.32 15.10
N GLY A 1011 23.70 -38.42 14.97
CA GLY A 1011 24.78 -38.48 13.99
C GLY A 1011 25.60 -37.19 13.95
N GLU A 1012 26.40 -36.99 12.90
CA GLU A 1012 27.31 -35.85 12.77
C GLU A 1012 27.55 -35.44 11.30
N LEU A 1013 27.84 -34.15 11.09
CA LEU A 1013 28.27 -33.56 9.81
C LEU A 1013 29.52 -32.69 10.04
N GLU A 1014 30.62 -33.04 9.38
CA GLU A 1014 31.86 -32.25 9.37
C GLU A 1014 31.84 -31.26 8.21
N LEU A 1015 31.80 -29.97 8.56
CA LEU A 1015 31.93 -28.85 7.64
C LEU A 1015 33.42 -28.48 7.52
N ILE A 1016 33.85 -28.12 6.31
CA ILE A 1016 35.13 -27.45 6.09
C ILE A 1016 34.82 -25.98 5.85
N ASP A 1017 35.16 -25.14 6.83
CA ASP A 1017 34.82 -23.73 6.85
C ASP A 1017 36.07 -22.87 6.92
N GLU A 1018 36.28 -21.98 5.94
CA GLU A 1018 37.41 -21.05 5.80
C GLU A 1018 38.85 -21.64 5.95
N GLY A 1019 39.00 -22.97 6.01
CA GLY A 1019 40.28 -23.69 6.20
C GLY A 1019 40.39 -24.45 7.53
N GLU A 1020 39.30 -24.52 8.29
CA GLU A 1020 39.16 -25.21 9.58
C GLU A 1020 38.12 -26.33 9.45
N THR A 1021 38.22 -27.33 10.34
CA THR A 1021 37.20 -28.38 10.49
C THR A 1021 36.25 -28.01 11.61
N ASP A 1022 34.97 -28.06 11.29
CA ASP A 1022 33.86 -27.64 12.13
C ASP A 1022 32.87 -28.82 12.24
N HIS A 1023 32.80 -29.46 13.41
CA HIS A 1023 31.95 -30.63 13.62
C HIS A 1023 30.55 -30.27 14.15
N LYS A 1024 29.52 -30.42 13.31
CA LYS A 1024 28.11 -30.25 13.71
C LYS A 1024 27.51 -31.58 14.18
N ILE A 1025 27.37 -31.77 15.49
CA ILE A 1025 26.72 -32.94 16.09
C ILE A 1025 25.20 -32.80 15.98
N LEU A 1026 24.54 -33.78 15.38
CA LEU A 1026 23.09 -33.77 15.15
C LEU A 1026 22.39 -34.47 16.32
N VAL A 1027 21.49 -33.74 16.99
CA VAL A 1027 20.84 -34.19 18.23
C VAL A 1027 19.33 -33.98 18.22
N LEU A 1028 18.64 -34.61 19.17
CA LEU A 1028 17.22 -34.41 19.44
C LEU A 1028 16.98 -34.34 20.95
N SER A 1029 16.25 -33.33 21.41
CA SER A 1029 15.86 -33.19 22.82
C SER A 1029 15.06 -34.41 23.29
N LEU A 1030 15.35 -34.90 24.51
CA LEU A 1030 14.59 -35.98 25.12
C LEU A 1030 13.14 -35.59 25.47
N ASP A 1031 12.86 -34.29 25.57
CA ASP A 1031 11.52 -33.73 25.81
C ASP A 1031 10.75 -33.47 24.49
N ASP A 1032 11.36 -33.66 23.32
CA ASP A 1032 10.64 -33.53 22.04
C ASP A 1032 9.63 -34.69 21.86
N PRO A 1033 8.41 -34.42 21.35
CA PRO A 1033 7.41 -35.47 21.11
C PRO A 1033 7.88 -36.64 20.24
N LEU A 1034 8.91 -36.45 19.41
CA LEU A 1034 9.46 -37.47 18.52
C LEU A 1034 10.57 -38.32 19.16
N ALA A 1035 11.06 -37.97 20.36
CA ALA A 1035 12.17 -38.64 21.03
C ALA A 1035 11.90 -40.12 21.37
N ALA A 1036 10.63 -40.53 21.44
CA ALA A 1036 10.25 -41.94 21.59
C ALA A 1036 10.44 -42.75 20.29
N SER A 1037 10.40 -42.10 19.12
CA SER A 1037 10.42 -42.70 17.79
C SER A 1037 11.71 -42.49 16.99
N VAL A 1038 12.54 -41.51 17.37
CA VAL A 1038 13.76 -41.13 16.63
C VAL A 1038 15.00 -41.48 17.45
N HIS A 1039 15.72 -42.52 17.03
CA HIS A 1039 16.95 -43.00 17.69
C HIS A 1039 18.20 -42.85 16.80
N SER A 1040 18.02 -42.60 15.50
CA SER A 1040 19.09 -42.32 14.53
C SER A 1040 18.63 -41.33 13.43
N LEU A 1041 19.53 -40.97 12.52
CA LEU A 1041 19.19 -40.14 11.35
C LEU A 1041 18.24 -40.86 10.37
N GLU A 1042 18.30 -42.19 10.26
CA GLU A 1042 17.34 -42.96 9.44
C GLU A 1042 15.92 -42.92 10.02
N ASP A 1043 15.78 -42.92 11.35
CA ASP A 1043 14.48 -42.67 11.98
C ASP A 1043 14.01 -41.23 11.76
N LEU A 1044 14.92 -40.25 11.85
CA LEU A 1044 14.60 -38.85 11.62
C LEU A 1044 14.08 -38.64 10.20
N GLU A 1045 14.75 -39.15 9.17
CA GLU A 1045 14.31 -39.08 7.77
C GLU A 1045 12.99 -39.82 7.52
N ARG A 1046 12.70 -40.88 8.28
CA ARG A 1046 11.40 -41.58 8.21
C ARG A 1046 10.25 -40.76 8.81
N VAL A 1047 10.52 -39.90 9.78
CA VAL A 1047 9.51 -39.09 10.50
C VAL A 1047 9.41 -37.65 9.96
N LYS A 1048 10.53 -37.08 9.51
CA LYS A 1048 10.67 -35.77 8.86
C LYS A 1048 11.49 -35.91 7.55
N PRO A 1049 10.88 -36.41 6.46
CA PRO A 1049 11.60 -36.62 5.20
C PRO A 1049 12.25 -35.36 4.64
N GLY A 1050 13.51 -35.46 4.22
CA GLY A 1050 14.31 -34.38 3.65
C GLY A 1050 14.98 -33.45 4.67
N MET A 1051 14.85 -33.70 5.97
CA MET A 1051 15.42 -32.85 7.04
C MET A 1051 16.95 -32.73 6.94
N VAL A 1052 17.65 -33.84 6.77
CA VAL A 1052 19.12 -33.89 6.68
C VAL A 1052 19.62 -33.29 5.36
N GLU A 1053 18.91 -33.50 4.25
CA GLU A 1053 19.25 -32.88 2.97
C GLU A 1053 19.05 -31.36 3.00
N ASN A 1054 17.94 -30.88 3.60
CA ASN A 1054 17.71 -29.46 3.85
C ASN A 1054 18.80 -28.85 4.74
N LEU A 1055 19.24 -29.55 5.79
CA LEU A 1055 20.33 -29.11 6.66
C LEU A 1055 21.66 -29.02 5.91
N LYS A 1056 22.03 -30.05 5.14
CA LYS A 1056 23.24 -30.02 4.29
C LYS A 1056 23.18 -28.89 3.26
N TYR A 1057 22.03 -28.63 2.66
CA TYR A 1057 21.85 -27.52 1.72
C TYR A 1057 22.06 -26.16 2.42
N TRP A 1058 21.49 -25.97 3.62
CA TRP A 1058 21.64 -24.76 4.41
C TRP A 1058 23.09 -24.53 4.86
N LEU A 1059 23.74 -25.53 5.46
CA LEU A 1059 25.12 -25.44 5.96
C LEU A 1059 26.14 -25.10 4.86
N LYS A 1060 25.92 -25.57 3.63
CA LYS A 1060 26.78 -25.20 2.48
C LYS A 1060 26.58 -23.78 1.98
N ARG A 1061 25.41 -23.16 2.23
CA ARG A 1061 24.99 -21.93 1.53
C ARG A 1061 24.65 -20.75 2.42
N TYR A 1062 24.55 -20.90 3.74
CA TYR A 1062 24.11 -19.81 4.62
C TYR A 1062 24.99 -18.54 4.58
N LYS A 1063 26.26 -18.67 4.13
CA LYS A 1063 27.19 -17.54 3.95
C LYS A 1063 27.12 -16.89 2.56
N THR A 1064 26.40 -17.45 1.57
CA THR A 1064 26.41 -16.91 0.19
C THR A 1064 25.72 -15.55 0.08
N SER A 1065 24.71 -15.31 0.93
CA SER A 1065 24.08 -13.99 1.08
C SER A 1065 25.03 -12.93 1.66
N ASP A 1066 26.08 -13.34 2.39
CA ASP A 1066 27.17 -12.46 2.84
C ASP A 1066 28.24 -12.24 1.74
N GLY A 1067 28.02 -12.73 0.51
CA GLY A 1067 28.97 -12.68 -0.61
C GLY A 1067 30.14 -13.66 -0.52
N LYS A 1068 30.10 -14.61 0.43
CA LYS A 1068 31.13 -15.67 0.59
C LYS A 1068 30.85 -16.85 -0.37
N PRO A 1069 31.86 -17.66 -0.74
CA PRO A 1069 31.66 -18.89 -1.51
C PRO A 1069 30.81 -19.92 -0.74
N GLU A 1070 30.35 -20.95 -1.44
CA GLU A 1070 29.71 -22.11 -0.80
C GLU A 1070 30.73 -22.89 0.06
N ASN A 1071 30.31 -23.30 1.25
CA ASN A 1071 31.08 -24.18 2.12
C ASN A 1071 31.01 -25.63 1.61
N SER A 1072 32.03 -26.43 1.93
CA SER A 1072 32.09 -27.86 1.58
C SER A 1072 31.93 -28.74 2.80
N LEU A 1073 31.20 -29.85 2.69
CA LEU A 1073 31.24 -30.91 3.70
C LEU A 1073 32.43 -31.83 3.43
N ALA A 1074 33.04 -32.34 4.49
CA ALA A 1074 34.04 -33.40 4.40
C ALA A 1074 33.47 -34.72 3.82
N SER A 1075 32.18 -34.97 4.05
CA SER A 1075 31.43 -36.11 3.54
C SER A 1075 29.98 -35.71 3.25
N GLU A 1076 29.43 -36.16 2.11
CA GLU A 1076 28.01 -36.01 1.79
C GLU A 1076 27.11 -36.96 2.59
N THR A 1077 27.70 -38.04 3.12
CA THR A 1077 27.04 -39.00 4.01
C THR A 1077 27.36 -38.63 5.46
N PRO A 1078 26.37 -38.34 6.31
CA PRO A 1078 26.58 -38.09 7.73
C PRO A 1078 27.24 -39.28 8.44
N ARG A 1079 27.97 -39.02 9.51
CA ARG A 1079 28.45 -40.07 10.42
C ARG A 1079 27.29 -40.57 11.30
N ASN A 1080 27.32 -41.86 11.63
CA ASN A 1080 26.31 -42.47 12.51
C ASN A 1080 26.55 -42.16 14.00
N VAL A 1081 25.57 -42.50 14.86
CA VAL A 1081 25.64 -42.29 16.33
C VAL A 1081 26.96 -42.72 16.96
N ALA A 1082 27.48 -43.91 16.62
CA ALA A 1082 28.70 -44.43 17.25
C ALA A 1082 29.95 -43.63 16.84
N GLN A 1083 30.01 -43.19 15.59
CA GLN A 1083 31.09 -42.36 15.07
C GLN A 1083 31.00 -40.92 15.62
N ALA A 1084 29.79 -40.35 15.72
CA ALA A 1084 29.55 -39.05 16.32
C ALA A 1084 29.96 -39.03 17.81
N MET A 1085 29.60 -40.06 18.57
CA MET A 1085 30.02 -40.20 19.97
C MET A 1085 31.53 -40.36 20.13
N GLN A 1086 32.21 -41.03 19.19
CA GLN A 1086 33.68 -41.09 19.21
C GLN A 1086 34.29 -39.68 19.09
N ILE A 1087 33.77 -38.83 18.20
CA ILE A 1087 34.22 -37.43 18.06
C ILE A 1087 33.99 -36.68 19.39
N VAL A 1088 32.78 -36.76 19.96
CA VAL A 1088 32.43 -36.09 21.24
C VAL A 1088 33.37 -36.52 22.38
N ASP A 1089 33.64 -37.82 22.54
CA ASP A 1089 34.53 -38.31 23.60
C ASP A 1089 36.01 -37.93 23.33
N GLU A 1090 36.43 -37.85 22.06
CA GLU A 1090 37.76 -37.34 21.68
C GLU A 1090 37.93 -35.84 22.00
N VAL A 1091 36.99 -34.98 21.61
CA VAL A 1091 37.06 -33.54 21.92
C VAL A 1091 36.86 -33.26 23.41
N HIS A 1092 36.10 -34.09 24.13
CA HIS A 1092 36.05 -34.05 25.59
C HIS A 1092 37.41 -34.37 26.22
N SER A 1093 38.14 -35.38 25.71
CA SER A 1093 39.51 -35.66 26.16
C SER A 1093 40.48 -34.51 25.86
N ARG A 1094 40.31 -33.80 24.73
CA ARG A 1094 41.10 -32.60 24.39
C ARG A 1094 40.80 -31.46 25.37
N TRP A 1095 39.53 -31.21 25.70
CA TRP A 1095 39.13 -30.25 26.73
C TRP A 1095 39.66 -30.61 28.13
N GLN A 1096 39.65 -31.90 28.51
CA GLN A 1096 40.23 -32.35 29.78
C GLN A 1096 41.74 -32.02 29.87
N LYS A 1097 42.49 -32.19 28.78
CA LYS A 1097 43.91 -31.80 28.66
C LYS A 1097 44.11 -30.29 28.73
N LEU A 1098 43.25 -29.53 28.06
CA LEU A 1098 43.24 -28.07 28.10
C LEU A 1098 43.05 -27.54 29.53
N CYS A 1099 42.10 -28.12 30.27
CA CYS A 1099 41.81 -27.79 31.68
C CYS A 1099 42.73 -28.49 32.70
N GLY A 1100 43.83 -29.13 32.28
CA GLY A 1100 44.79 -29.82 33.17
C GLY A 1100 44.24 -31.02 33.96
N LYS A 1101 43.02 -31.49 33.65
CA LYS A 1101 42.28 -32.52 34.39
C LYS A 1101 42.80 -33.95 34.19
N ASP A 1102 43.64 -34.19 33.19
CA ASP A 1102 44.28 -35.49 32.96
C ASP A 1102 45.59 -35.67 33.76
N GLY A 1103 46.00 -34.67 34.53
CA GLY A 1103 47.23 -34.66 35.31
C GLY A 1103 48.47 -34.18 34.54
N THR A 1104 48.33 -33.76 33.28
CA THR A 1104 49.41 -33.10 32.53
C THR A 1104 49.29 -31.58 32.61
N ARG A 1105 50.32 -30.92 33.17
CA ARG A 1105 50.47 -29.46 33.00
C ARG A 1105 50.83 -29.21 31.53
N ARG A 1106 49.92 -28.61 30.76
CA ARG A 1106 50.26 -28.15 29.40
C ARG A 1106 51.19 -26.93 29.43
N THR A 1107 51.99 -26.86 28.37
CA THR A 1107 52.97 -25.84 28.02
C THR A 1107 52.38 -24.44 27.89
N MET A 1108 53.24 -23.40 27.94
CA MET A 1108 52.87 -21.99 27.84
C MET A 1108 51.83 -21.74 26.74
N LEU A 1109 50.58 -21.53 27.15
CA LEU A 1109 49.57 -20.90 26.32
C LEU A 1109 50.00 -19.44 26.07
N PRO A 1110 49.56 -18.80 24.97
CA PRO A 1110 49.72 -17.36 24.81
C PRO A 1110 49.15 -16.63 26.03
N SER A 1111 49.81 -15.57 26.52
CA SER A 1111 49.39 -14.86 27.74
C SER A 1111 48.00 -14.20 27.63
N SER A 1112 47.51 -14.01 26.40
CA SER A 1112 46.13 -13.62 26.10
C SER A 1112 45.10 -14.71 26.40
N THR A 1113 45.46 -15.99 26.26
CA THR A 1113 44.55 -17.14 26.44
C THR A 1113 44.59 -17.67 27.88
N GLU A 1114 45.77 -17.66 28.50
CA GLU A 1114 46.02 -18.21 29.84
C GLU A 1114 45.21 -17.51 30.96
N SER A 1115 44.80 -16.26 30.76
CA SER A 1115 44.16 -15.43 31.80
C SER A 1115 42.62 -15.53 31.89
N PHE A 1116 41.93 -16.05 30.87
CA PHE A 1116 40.45 -16.09 30.83
C PHE A 1116 39.86 -17.50 31.00
N TRP A 1117 40.52 -18.52 30.43
CA TRP A 1117 39.99 -19.89 30.32
C TRP A 1117 40.11 -20.66 31.66
N LEU A 1118 41.19 -20.41 32.40
CA LEU A 1118 41.53 -21.08 33.66
C LEU A 1118 40.79 -20.54 34.90
N ALA A 1119 39.89 -19.55 34.72
CA ALA A 1119 39.16 -18.94 35.84
C ALA A 1119 37.99 -19.81 36.34
N SER A 1120 37.43 -20.70 35.51
CA SER A 1120 36.24 -21.50 35.85
C SER A 1120 36.54 -22.61 36.87
N PRO A 1121 35.71 -22.85 37.91
CA PRO A 1121 35.94 -23.90 38.90
C PRO A 1121 36.23 -25.29 38.30
N ASN A 1122 35.54 -25.67 37.21
CA ASN A 1122 35.77 -26.94 36.52
C ASN A 1122 36.87 -26.89 35.44
N CYS A 1123 37.61 -25.79 35.28
CA CYS A 1123 38.81 -25.71 34.42
C CYS A 1123 40.09 -25.31 35.19
N ARG A 1124 40.02 -25.19 36.52
CA ARG A 1124 41.18 -25.00 37.41
C ARG A 1124 41.88 -26.34 37.69
N GLY A 1125 42.90 -26.66 36.89
CA GLY A 1125 43.86 -27.77 37.09
C GLY A 1125 45.21 -27.29 37.62
#